data_AF-A0A969Z4S0-F1
#
_entry.id   AF-A0A969Z4S0-F1
#
_cell.length_a   1.000
_cell.length_b   1.000
_cell.length_c   1.000
_cell.angle_alpha   90.00
_cell.angle_beta   90.00
_cell.angle_gamma   90.00
#
_symmetry.space_group_name_H-M   'P 1'
#
loop_
_entity.id
_entity.type
_entity.pdbx_description
1 polymer ?
#
loop_
_entity_poly.entity_id
_entity_poly.type
_entity_poly.pdbx_seq_one_letter_code
_entity_poly.pdbx_strand_id
1 'polypeptide(L)'
;MNKPIVLMPFILVYRLVSLPIKLIKYISLGLFFVGFFGIKLITNFSISFVAYILKGFVFICYLIYLIVNKTFINFIVHVFIGFVTISYLVYRFIKLIIYGFIFPFVLIYNGVASSVVAMRIASQKKKDVRNQKRELKLREKREKEELNKKRRLERIEEKKKKKEEQIEEKKKKKAKQKEEYIIKDIKLERKSFKDQIIDFFKGINNFPNNLKKFFKEKYESNALVKYFKNKSAIKYQALLIDFEGEDAVKSDVKVMYEYVGKNPEGKIVKGYFEAFSKVEVHSFLLSEGYEVYSIRTNKWIQFLHGRSRMSNVKIKTKDLIFFLTQLSTYIKSGVTLVDSLRILAKQYENKASYKRVFRAIIYDLTMGNSFSDALAKQGNAFPRLLINMVKGAEMTGELPEALDDMAEYYTQAEATRKQMVTALMYPTIIFVISVAVITFIMVFVIPKFVEIYSSMGSEQIPAFTRFVVSVSDFLEKNLIWFILGFILVIIIIRYLYVNVKIFRTFTQWILMHTPVVKNVIIYNEVTMFTKTFASLLSHNVFITDSMEILNKITNNEIYKMLILDTITNLARGEKISEAFKNNWAFPIPAYEMLVTGEKTGQLAEMMQKVSIYYQELHKNTVTRIKTFVEPVLIIFLTVVVGGIILSIIIPMFNIYTSIQQP
;
A
#
# COMPACT_ATOMS: atom_id res chain seq x y z
N MET A 1 -30.75 -47.54 -21.50
CA MET A 1 -32.12 -46.99 -21.39
C MET A 1 -32.13 -45.58 -21.98
N ASN A 2 -33.12 -45.26 -22.82
CA ASN A 2 -33.24 -43.96 -23.49
C ASN A 2 -34.28 -43.07 -22.80
N LYS A 3 -33.93 -41.81 -22.54
CA LYS A 3 -34.77 -40.58 -22.70
C LYS A 3 -33.87 -39.33 -22.53
N PRO A 4 -34.27 -38.14 -23.02
CA PRO A 4 -33.44 -37.45 -24.01
C PRO A 4 -32.46 -36.39 -23.49
N ILE A 5 -31.32 -36.28 -24.17
CA ILE A 5 -30.28 -35.25 -23.99
C ILE A 5 -30.72 -33.86 -24.52
N VAL A 6 -31.81 -33.80 -25.28
CA VAL A 6 -32.29 -32.65 -26.08
C VAL A 6 -32.67 -31.41 -25.26
N LEU A 7 -32.98 -31.54 -23.96
CA LEU A 7 -33.34 -30.40 -23.10
C LEU A 7 -32.14 -29.61 -22.55
N MET A 8 -30.93 -30.18 -22.57
CA MET A 8 -29.76 -29.53 -21.97
C MET A 8 -29.34 -28.21 -22.66
N PRO A 9 -29.35 -28.10 -24.01
CA PRO A 9 -29.08 -26.85 -24.71
C PRO A 9 -30.06 -25.73 -24.36
N PHE A 10 -31.37 -26.01 -24.35
CA PHE A 10 -32.41 -25.01 -24.07
C PHE A 10 -32.27 -24.40 -22.67
N ILE A 11 -32.00 -25.22 -21.65
CA ILE A 11 -31.80 -24.74 -20.27
C ILE A 11 -30.54 -23.86 -20.17
N LEU A 12 -29.51 -24.15 -20.95
CA LEU A 12 -28.26 -23.38 -21.00
C LEU A 12 -28.45 -22.04 -21.72
N VAL A 13 -29.15 -22.02 -22.86
CA VAL A 13 -29.53 -20.80 -23.58
C VAL A 13 -30.44 -19.92 -22.73
N TYR A 14 -31.47 -20.49 -22.10
CA TYR A 14 -32.37 -19.73 -21.20
C TYR A 14 -31.63 -19.12 -20.01
N ARG A 15 -30.63 -19.81 -19.44
CA ARG A 15 -29.75 -19.23 -18.40
C ARG A 15 -28.81 -18.15 -18.93
N LEU A 16 -28.29 -18.28 -20.15
CA LEU A 16 -27.46 -17.26 -20.79
C LEU A 16 -28.25 -15.98 -21.12
N VAL A 17 -29.50 -16.11 -21.60
CA VAL A 17 -30.36 -14.97 -21.96
C VAL A 17 -31.00 -14.32 -20.72
N SER A 18 -31.39 -15.08 -19.70
CA SER A 18 -32.00 -14.50 -18.48
C SER A 18 -30.99 -13.81 -17.54
N LEU A 19 -29.68 -14.06 -17.69
CA LEU A 19 -28.62 -13.37 -16.94
C LEU A 19 -28.56 -11.85 -17.22
N PRO A 20 -28.39 -11.37 -18.47
CA PRO A 20 -28.37 -9.93 -18.75
C PRO A 20 -29.70 -9.26 -18.44
N ILE A 21 -30.84 -9.93 -18.66
CA ILE A 21 -32.17 -9.38 -18.31
C ILE A 21 -32.27 -9.13 -16.79
N LYS A 22 -31.81 -10.07 -15.96
CA LYS A 22 -31.72 -9.87 -14.51
C LYS A 22 -30.72 -8.78 -14.13
N LEU A 23 -29.57 -8.71 -14.81
CA LEU A 23 -28.56 -7.68 -14.57
C LEU A 23 -29.15 -6.27 -14.83
N ILE A 24 -29.82 -6.08 -15.96
CA ILE A 24 -30.53 -4.85 -16.32
C ILE A 24 -31.59 -4.52 -15.28
N LYS A 25 -32.38 -5.50 -14.81
CA LYS A 25 -33.42 -5.28 -13.79
C LYS A 25 -32.84 -4.92 -12.40
N TYR A 26 -31.64 -5.40 -12.05
CA TYR A 26 -30.93 -4.95 -10.84
C TYR A 26 -30.29 -3.57 -11.01
N ILE A 27 -29.77 -3.25 -12.20
CA ILE A 27 -29.22 -1.93 -12.53
C ILE A 27 -30.33 -0.87 -12.50
N SER A 28 -31.51 -1.16 -13.05
CA SER A 28 -32.66 -0.23 -13.00
C SER A 28 -33.21 -0.06 -11.58
N LEU A 29 -33.26 -1.13 -10.78
CA LEU A 29 -33.63 -1.02 -9.35
C LEU A 29 -32.61 -0.19 -8.56
N GLY A 30 -31.32 -0.33 -8.87
CA GLY A 30 -30.24 0.48 -8.29
C GLY A 30 -30.35 1.95 -8.67
N LEU A 31 -30.55 2.25 -9.96
CA LEU A 31 -30.81 3.61 -10.46
C LEU A 31 -32.06 4.22 -9.83
N PHE A 32 -33.15 3.45 -9.66
CA PHE A 32 -34.37 3.91 -9.00
C PHE A 32 -34.13 4.23 -7.52
N PHE A 33 -33.39 3.40 -6.79
CA PHE A 33 -33.02 3.68 -5.40
C PHE A 33 -32.08 4.90 -5.28
N VAL A 34 -31.08 5.03 -6.16
CA VAL A 34 -30.17 6.18 -6.20
C VAL A 34 -30.93 7.47 -6.55
N GLY A 35 -31.88 7.42 -7.49
CA GLY A 35 -32.76 8.54 -7.81
C GLY A 35 -33.66 8.93 -6.64
N PHE A 36 -34.37 7.96 -6.04
CA PHE A 36 -35.29 8.23 -4.93
C PHE A 36 -34.56 8.74 -3.66
N PHE A 37 -33.43 8.14 -3.29
CA PHE A 37 -32.60 8.66 -2.20
C PHE A 37 -31.93 9.98 -2.57
N GLY A 38 -31.48 10.17 -3.81
CA GLY A 38 -30.89 11.43 -4.28
C GLY A 38 -31.86 12.60 -4.19
N ILE A 39 -33.07 12.45 -4.74
CA ILE A 39 -34.15 13.44 -4.65
C ILE A 39 -34.50 13.71 -3.19
N LYS A 40 -34.66 12.67 -2.36
CA LYS A 40 -34.98 12.81 -0.94
C LYS A 40 -33.83 13.36 -0.09
N LEU A 41 -32.58 13.26 -0.56
CA LEU A 41 -31.41 13.91 0.05
C LEU A 41 -31.40 15.40 -0.32
N ILE A 42 -31.59 15.72 -1.61
CA ILE A 42 -31.60 17.10 -2.14
C ILE A 42 -32.73 17.92 -1.50
N THR A 43 -33.96 17.39 -1.43
CA THR A 43 -35.09 18.13 -0.83
C THR A 43 -34.89 18.38 0.66
N ASN A 44 -34.50 17.36 1.45
CA ASN A 44 -34.22 17.53 2.88
C ASN A 44 -33.00 18.42 3.14
N PHE A 45 -31.97 18.38 2.27
CA PHE A 45 -30.82 19.27 2.35
C PHE A 45 -31.24 20.72 2.07
N SER A 46 -31.96 21.00 0.97
CA SER A 46 -32.43 22.35 0.64
C SER A 46 -33.36 22.93 1.69
N ILE A 47 -34.34 22.15 2.20
CA ILE A 47 -35.25 22.59 3.27
C ILE A 47 -34.46 22.91 4.55
N SER A 48 -33.49 22.05 4.93
CA SER A 48 -32.63 22.30 6.09
C SER A 48 -31.75 23.54 5.89
N PHE A 49 -31.15 23.68 4.71
CA PHE A 49 -30.23 24.76 4.34
C PHE A 49 -30.94 26.12 4.36
N VAL A 50 -32.12 26.22 3.74
CA VAL A 50 -32.98 27.42 3.80
C VAL A 50 -33.38 27.75 5.24
N ALA A 51 -33.78 26.75 6.04
CA ALA A 51 -34.12 26.96 7.45
C ALA A 51 -32.93 27.40 8.32
N TYR A 52 -31.70 26.99 7.98
CA TYR A 52 -30.49 27.46 8.67
C TYR A 52 -30.03 28.84 8.16
N ILE A 53 -30.20 29.17 6.88
CA ILE A 53 -29.98 30.53 6.36
C ILE A 53 -30.93 31.53 7.01
N LEU A 54 -32.23 31.22 7.11
CA LEU A 54 -33.20 32.06 7.82
C LEU A 54 -32.82 32.28 9.29
N LYS A 55 -32.35 31.23 9.99
CA LYS A 55 -31.87 31.36 11.37
C LYS A 55 -30.57 32.17 11.48
N GLY A 56 -29.66 32.03 10.51
CA GLY A 56 -28.44 32.84 10.42
C GLY A 56 -28.75 34.31 10.15
N PHE A 57 -29.71 34.61 9.27
CA PHE A 57 -30.16 35.96 8.98
C PHE A 57 -30.81 36.62 10.20
N VAL A 58 -31.74 35.94 10.88
CA VAL A 58 -32.33 36.40 12.15
C VAL A 58 -31.26 36.63 13.22
N PHE A 59 -30.25 35.75 13.33
CA PHE A 59 -29.13 35.94 14.24
C PHE A 59 -28.28 37.18 13.89
N ILE A 60 -28.03 37.45 12.60
CA ILE A 60 -27.29 38.64 12.14
C ILE A 60 -28.09 39.92 12.41
N CYS A 61 -29.39 39.95 12.12
CA CYS A 61 -30.26 41.10 12.45
C CYS A 61 -30.28 41.36 13.97
N TYR A 62 -30.35 40.32 14.79
CA TYR A 62 -30.31 40.44 16.25
C TYR A 62 -28.92 40.87 16.76
N LEU A 63 -27.83 40.42 16.13
CA LEU A 63 -26.47 40.87 16.42
C LEU A 63 -26.31 42.38 16.15
N ILE A 64 -26.84 42.87 15.02
CA ILE A 64 -26.84 44.29 14.66
C ILE A 64 -27.62 45.12 15.70
N TYR A 65 -28.80 44.65 16.11
CA TYR A 65 -29.59 45.27 17.20
C TYR A 65 -28.81 45.33 18.53
N LEU A 66 -28.08 44.26 18.88
CA LEU A 66 -27.25 44.21 20.10
C LEU A 66 -26.00 45.11 20.04
N ILE A 67 -25.40 45.28 18.85
CA ILE A 67 -24.28 46.20 18.61
C ILE A 67 -24.73 47.66 18.80
N VAL A 68 -25.92 48.01 18.35
CA VAL A 68 -26.53 49.33 18.60
C VAL A 68 -26.78 49.55 20.09
N ASN A 69 -27.18 48.51 20.84
CA ASN A 69 -27.60 48.60 22.24
C ASN A 69 -26.49 48.24 23.29
N LYS A 70 -25.22 48.49 22.93
CA LYS A 70 -24.04 48.62 23.83
C LYS A 70 -23.93 47.69 25.07
N THR A 71 -24.21 46.39 24.96
CA THR A 71 -23.99 45.42 26.07
C THR A 71 -22.92 44.36 25.76
N PHE A 72 -21.66 44.72 26.00
CA PHE A 72 -20.46 43.95 25.63
C PHE A 72 -20.37 42.52 26.21
N ILE A 73 -20.94 42.29 27.41
CA ILE A 73 -20.92 40.97 28.07
C ILE A 73 -21.77 39.95 27.29
N ASN A 74 -22.95 40.36 26.80
CA ASN A 74 -23.84 39.49 26.03
C ASN A 74 -23.22 39.11 24.67
N PHE A 75 -22.44 40.01 24.07
CA PHE A 75 -21.72 39.73 22.83
C PHE A 75 -20.75 38.54 22.97
N ILE A 76 -19.95 38.50 24.05
CA ILE A 76 -18.98 37.41 24.30
C ILE A 76 -19.71 36.06 24.47
N VAL A 77 -20.79 36.02 25.24
CA VAL A 77 -21.58 34.79 25.44
C VAL A 77 -22.17 34.28 24.12
N HIS A 78 -22.71 35.16 23.28
CA HIS A 78 -23.30 34.76 22.00
C HIS A 78 -22.26 34.40 20.93
N VAL A 79 -21.06 35.00 20.94
CA VAL A 79 -19.93 34.52 20.11
C VAL A 79 -19.54 33.09 20.48
N PHE A 80 -19.54 32.74 21.77
CA PHE A 80 -19.25 31.38 22.22
C PHE A 80 -20.32 30.38 21.77
N ILE A 81 -21.60 30.75 21.84
CA ILE A 81 -22.73 29.95 21.32
C ILE A 81 -22.63 29.79 19.79
N GLY A 82 -22.19 30.83 19.07
CA GLY A 82 -21.88 30.76 17.64
C GLY A 82 -20.79 29.72 17.33
N PHE A 83 -19.71 29.71 18.11
CA PHE A 83 -18.62 28.74 17.94
C PHE A 83 -19.07 27.29 18.21
N VAL A 84 -19.88 27.06 19.25
CA VAL A 84 -20.47 25.75 19.57
C VAL A 84 -21.43 25.28 18.46
N THR A 85 -22.27 26.16 17.92
CA THR A 85 -23.22 25.79 16.85
C THR A 85 -22.52 25.52 15.51
N ILE A 86 -21.46 26.26 15.17
CA ILE A 86 -20.60 25.97 14.01
C ILE A 86 -19.89 24.62 14.19
N SER A 87 -19.31 24.34 15.37
CA SER A 87 -18.66 23.05 15.67
C SER A 87 -19.63 21.87 15.53
N TYR A 88 -20.86 22.02 16.03
CA TYR A 88 -21.93 21.02 15.87
C TYR A 88 -22.34 20.83 14.40
N LEU A 89 -22.39 21.91 13.60
CA LEU A 89 -22.66 21.85 12.16
C LEU A 89 -21.57 21.07 11.42
N VAL A 90 -20.28 21.34 11.72
CA VAL A 90 -19.13 20.60 11.15
C VAL A 90 -19.19 19.12 11.52
N TYR A 91 -19.48 18.77 12.78
CA TYR A 91 -19.66 17.37 13.20
C TYR A 91 -20.81 16.69 12.44
N ARG A 92 -21.97 17.36 12.28
CA ARG A 92 -23.12 16.83 11.56
C ARG A 92 -22.84 16.68 10.05
N PHE A 93 -22.08 17.59 9.45
CA PHE A 93 -21.63 17.54 8.06
C PHE A 93 -20.66 16.37 7.81
N ILE A 94 -19.64 16.20 8.66
CA ILE A 94 -18.72 15.05 8.61
C ILE A 94 -19.49 13.74 8.73
N LYS A 95 -20.45 13.65 9.66
CA LYS A 95 -21.33 12.49 9.82
C LYS A 95 -22.15 12.22 8.54
N LEU A 96 -22.68 13.27 7.90
CA LEU A 96 -23.45 13.16 6.65
C LEU A 96 -22.58 12.67 5.48
N ILE A 97 -21.33 13.12 5.35
CA ILE A 97 -20.37 12.60 4.34
C ILE A 97 -20.07 11.12 4.57
N ILE A 98 -19.80 10.71 5.83
CA ILE A 98 -19.44 9.33 6.16
C ILE A 98 -20.61 8.37 5.85
N TYR A 99 -21.82 8.67 6.31
CA TYR A 99 -22.98 7.80 6.10
C TYR A 99 -23.62 7.94 4.71
N GLY A 100 -23.56 9.12 4.09
CA GLY A 100 -24.19 9.40 2.79
C GLY A 100 -23.31 9.12 1.58
N PHE A 101 -21.99 9.29 1.68
CA PHE A 101 -21.07 9.18 0.54
C PHE A 101 -20.14 7.97 0.65
N ILE A 102 -19.55 7.73 1.82
CA ILE A 102 -18.58 6.63 2.01
C ILE A 102 -19.29 5.29 2.16
N PHE A 103 -20.35 5.22 2.97
CA PHE A 103 -21.04 3.95 3.26
C PHE A 103 -21.63 3.25 2.01
N PRO A 104 -22.28 3.94 1.04
CA PRO A 104 -22.73 3.31 -0.20
C PRO A 104 -21.57 2.79 -1.05
N PHE A 105 -20.47 3.53 -1.15
CA PHE A 105 -19.27 3.09 -1.87
C PHE A 105 -18.63 1.85 -1.25
N VAL A 106 -18.60 1.73 0.08
CA VAL A 106 -18.13 0.51 0.78
C VAL A 106 -19.04 -0.70 0.48
N LEU A 107 -20.36 -0.50 0.45
CA LEU A 107 -21.31 -1.56 0.05
C LEU A 107 -21.11 -2.01 -1.41
N ILE A 108 -21.00 -1.06 -2.33
CA ILE A 108 -20.76 -1.34 -3.77
C ILE A 108 -19.40 -2.04 -3.96
N TYR A 109 -18.34 -1.56 -3.31
CA TYR A 109 -17.01 -2.15 -3.36
C TYR A 109 -17.01 -3.61 -2.86
N ASN A 110 -17.65 -3.88 -1.72
CA ASN A 110 -17.76 -5.24 -1.18
C ASN A 110 -18.60 -6.15 -2.11
N GLY A 111 -19.68 -5.64 -2.69
CA GLY A 111 -20.49 -6.35 -3.68
C GLY A 111 -19.69 -6.73 -4.93
N VAL A 112 -19.00 -5.77 -5.55
CA VAL A 112 -18.15 -5.99 -6.73
C VAL A 112 -16.96 -6.91 -6.40
N ALA A 113 -16.31 -6.74 -5.26
CA ALA A 113 -15.23 -7.62 -4.83
C ALA A 113 -15.71 -9.09 -4.71
N SER A 114 -16.90 -9.32 -4.16
CA SER A 114 -17.48 -10.66 -4.04
C SER A 114 -17.74 -11.33 -5.40
N SER A 115 -18.23 -10.57 -6.39
CA SER A 115 -18.52 -11.10 -7.73
C SER A 115 -17.24 -11.37 -8.54
N VAL A 116 -16.23 -10.51 -8.42
CA VAL A 116 -14.90 -10.70 -9.05
C VAL A 116 -14.18 -11.92 -8.44
N VAL A 117 -14.29 -12.14 -7.13
CA VAL A 117 -13.78 -13.35 -6.47
C VAL A 117 -14.50 -14.60 -6.98
N ALA A 118 -15.83 -14.59 -7.05
CA ALA A 118 -16.61 -15.71 -7.59
C ALA A 118 -16.25 -16.04 -9.06
N MET A 119 -16.07 -15.01 -9.90
CA MET A 119 -15.67 -15.18 -11.30
C MET A 119 -14.24 -15.72 -11.44
N ARG A 120 -13.29 -15.26 -10.61
CA ARG A 120 -11.93 -15.84 -10.54
C ARG A 120 -11.98 -17.32 -10.15
N ILE A 121 -12.71 -17.69 -9.09
CA ILE A 121 -12.87 -19.09 -8.65
C ILE A 121 -13.43 -19.96 -9.78
N ALA A 122 -14.44 -19.48 -10.52
CA ALA A 122 -14.99 -20.21 -11.67
C ALA A 122 -13.96 -20.42 -12.80
N SER A 123 -13.12 -19.42 -13.09
CA SER A 123 -12.03 -19.54 -14.08
C SER A 123 -10.94 -20.53 -13.63
N GLN A 124 -10.63 -20.55 -12.33
CA GLN A 124 -9.62 -21.40 -11.72
C GLN A 124 -10.07 -22.86 -11.75
N LYS A 125 -11.32 -23.14 -11.35
CA LYS A 125 -11.94 -24.47 -11.45
C LYS A 125 -11.97 -25.03 -12.88
N LYS A 126 -12.09 -24.16 -13.91
CA LYS A 126 -11.93 -24.56 -15.33
C LYS A 126 -10.49 -24.90 -15.71
N LYS A 127 -9.47 -24.23 -15.16
CA LYS A 127 -8.05 -24.59 -15.35
C LYS A 127 -7.70 -25.90 -14.64
N ASP A 128 -8.15 -26.08 -13.39
CA ASP A 128 -7.83 -27.24 -12.57
C ASP A 128 -8.35 -28.54 -13.20
N VAL A 129 -9.60 -28.55 -13.69
CA VAL A 129 -10.18 -29.68 -14.44
C VAL A 129 -9.41 -29.98 -15.74
N ARG A 130 -8.84 -28.95 -16.40
CA ARG A 130 -8.03 -29.11 -17.62
C ARG A 130 -6.65 -29.70 -17.30
N ASN A 131 -6.08 -29.38 -16.13
CA ASN A 131 -4.82 -29.93 -15.64
C ASN A 131 -4.99 -31.38 -15.14
N GLN A 132 -6.04 -31.67 -14.37
CA GLN A 132 -6.38 -33.04 -13.95
C GLN A 132 -6.57 -33.99 -15.15
N LYS A 133 -7.20 -33.52 -16.24
CA LYS A 133 -7.30 -34.30 -17.49
C LYS A 133 -5.98 -34.49 -18.23
N ARG A 134 -4.95 -33.64 -18.00
CA ARG A 134 -3.59 -33.87 -18.49
C ARG A 134 -2.83 -34.86 -17.61
N GLU A 135 -2.94 -34.74 -16.29
CA GLU A 135 -2.31 -35.66 -15.34
C GLU A 135 -2.86 -37.09 -15.47
N LEU A 136 -4.17 -37.27 -15.66
CA LEU A 136 -4.77 -38.58 -15.96
C LEU A 136 -4.18 -39.21 -17.22
N LYS A 137 -4.10 -38.46 -18.33
CA LYS A 137 -3.47 -38.96 -19.58
C LYS A 137 -1.99 -39.29 -19.41
N LEU A 138 -1.27 -38.57 -18.54
CA LEU A 138 0.13 -38.87 -18.21
C LEU A 138 0.26 -40.12 -17.32
N ARG A 139 -0.67 -40.35 -16.38
CA ARG A 139 -0.74 -41.61 -15.61
C ARG A 139 -1.08 -42.79 -16.51
N GLU A 140 -2.13 -42.70 -17.32
CA GLU A 140 -2.49 -43.73 -18.32
C GLU A 140 -1.31 -44.08 -19.25
N LYS A 141 -0.47 -43.10 -19.60
CA LYS A 141 0.75 -43.35 -20.41
C LYS A 141 1.83 -44.07 -19.60
N ARG A 142 2.11 -43.62 -18.37
CA ARG A 142 3.08 -44.28 -17.46
C ARG A 142 2.66 -45.71 -17.12
N GLU A 143 1.38 -45.94 -16.82
CA GLU A 143 0.82 -47.27 -16.54
C GLU A 143 0.96 -48.21 -17.76
N LYS A 144 0.78 -47.69 -19.00
CA LYS A 144 1.05 -48.46 -20.23
C LYS A 144 2.55 -48.72 -20.46
N GLU A 145 3.42 -47.77 -20.11
CA GLU A 145 4.88 -47.94 -20.18
C GLU A 145 5.36 -48.95 -19.14
N GLU A 146 4.84 -48.92 -17.91
CA GLU A 146 5.11 -49.92 -16.87
C GLU A 146 4.54 -51.29 -17.22
N LEU A 147 3.31 -51.39 -17.73
CA LEU A 147 2.73 -52.65 -18.20
C LEU A 147 3.56 -53.27 -19.33
N ASN A 148 4.08 -52.45 -20.26
CA ASN A 148 4.98 -52.90 -21.31
C ASN A 148 6.37 -53.28 -20.77
N LYS A 149 6.88 -52.58 -19.75
CA LYS A 149 8.12 -52.94 -19.04
C LYS A 149 7.96 -54.26 -18.28
N LYS A 150 6.82 -54.47 -17.62
CA LYS A 150 6.47 -55.71 -16.92
C LYS A 150 6.31 -56.87 -17.89
N ARG A 151 5.59 -56.70 -19.00
CA ARG A 151 5.52 -57.68 -20.11
C ARG A 151 6.88 -57.99 -20.75
N ARG A 152 7.81 -57.03 -20.78
CA ARG A 152 9.20 -57.29 -21.20
C ARG A 152 9.96 -58.13 -20.16
N LEU A 153 9.79 -57.84 -18.87
CA LEU A 153 10.38 -58.64 -17.78
C LEU A 153 9.78 -60.05 -17.74
N GLU A 154 8.47 -60.20 -17.83
CA GLU A 154 7.76 -61.48 -17.94
C GLU A 154 8.28 -62.31 -19.12
N ARG A 155 8.51 -61.71 -20.31
CA ARG A 155 9.15 -62.40 -21.45
C ARG A 155 10.62 -62.74 -21.25
N ILE A 156 11.33 -62.04 -20.36
CA ILE A 156 12.71 -62.36 -19.98
C ILE A 156 12.72 -63.48 -18.95
N GLU A 157 11.81 -63.47 -17.98
CA GLU A 157 11.58 -64.56 -17.03
C GLU A 157 11.06 -65.82 -17.71
N GLU A 158 10.20 -65.72 -18.72
CA GLU A 158 9.74 -66.87 -19.51
C GLU A 158 10.88 -67.47 -20.35
N LYS A 159 11.81 -66.63 -20.84
CA LYS A 159 13.05 -67.08 -21.50
C LYS A 159 14.09 -67.63 -20.52
N LYS A 160 14.12 -67.14 -19.27
CA LYS A 160 14.91 -67.75 -18.19
C LYS A 160 14.32 -69.10 -17.80
N LYS A 161 13.03 -69.17 -17.48
CA LYS A 161 12.29 -70.40 -17.19
C LYS A 161 12.46 -71.43 -18.29
N LYS A 162 12.30 -71.10 -19.57
CA LYS A 162 12.54 -72.09 -20.65
C LYS A 162 13.99 -72.56 -20.76
N LYS A 163 14.98 -71.78 -20.30
CA LYS A 163 16.38 -72.24 -20.13
C LYS A 163 16.58 -73.05 -18.84
N GLU A 164 15.94 -72.65 -17.75
CA GLU A 164 16.00 -73.28 -16.43
C GLU A 164 15.26 -74.62 -16.44
N GLU A 165 14.16 -74.75 -17.18
CA GLU A 165 13.42 -75.97 -17.51
C GLU A 165 14.27 -76.91 -18.37
N GLN A 166 14.99 -76.41 -19.39
CA GLN A 166 15.98 -77.20 -20.15
C GLN A 166 17.19 -77.64 -19.31
N ILE A 167 17.50 -76.94 -18.22
CA ILE A 167 18.51 -77.32 -17.21
C ILE A 167 17.90 -78.26 -16.16
N GLU A 168 16.62 -78.11 -15.83
CA GLU A 168 15.88 -78.95 -14.90
C GLU A 168 15.48 -80.29 -15.51
N GLU A 169 15.13 -80.41 -16.79
CA GLU A 169 14.96 -81.72 -17.44
C GLU A 169 16.27 -82.54 -17.38
N LYS A 170 17.42 -81.85 -17.49
CA LYS A 170 18.75 -82.45 -17.30
C LYS A 170 19.07 -82.79 -15.84
N LYS A 171 18.36 -82.21 -14.85
CA LYS A 171 18.51 -82.52 -13.41
C LYS A 171 17.44 -83.45 -12.86
N LYS A 172 16.22 -83.44 -13.39
CA LYS A 172 15.05 -84.26 -12.97
C LYS A 172 15.16 -85.72 -13.42
N LYS A 173 16.09 -86.03 -14.33
CA LYS A 173 16.63 -87.40 -14.51
C LYS A 173 17.51 -87.90 -13.35
N LYS A 174 17.81 -87.06 -12.33
CA LYS A 174 18.59 -87.38 -11.13
C LYS A 174 17.99 -86.83 -9.82
N ALA A 175 16.66 -86.88 -9.65
CA ALA A 175 16.01 -86.69 -8.35
C ALA A 175 14.56 -87.27 -8.32
N LYS A 176 14.42 -88.58 -8.12
CA LYS A 176 13.17 -89.20 -7.64
C LYS A 176 13.33 -89.52 -6.15
N GLN A 177 12.50 -88.93 -5.27
CA GLN A 177 11.91 -89.52 -4.03
C GLN A 177 11.37 -88.44 -3.06
N LYS A 178 10.25 -88.76 -2.36
CA LYS A 178 9.65 -88.12 -1.16
C LYS A 178 9.12 -86.67 -1.32
N GLU A 179 7.81 -86.34 -1.33
CA GLU A 179 6.71 -86.56 -0.35
C GLU A 179 6.97 -85.85 1.02
N GLU A 180 6.02 -85.15 1.69
CA GLU A 180 4.54 -85.11 1.57
C GLU A 180 3.85 -83.84 2.20
N TYR A 181 2.85 -83.22 1.53
CA TYR A 181 1.68 -82.42 2.05
C TYR A 181 1.89 -81.23 3.08
N ILE A 182 0.91 -80.44 3.63
CA ILE A 182 -0.57 -80.17 3.51
C ILE A 182 -0.82 -78.65 3.89
N ILE A 183 -1.65 -77.78 3.25
CA ILE A 183 -3.13 -77.44 3.36
C ILE A 183 -3.57 -76.89 4.76
N LYS A 184 -4.35 -75.79 5.00
CA LYS A 184 -5.64 -75.29 4.41
C LYS A 184 -5.98 -73.76 4.58
N ASP A 185 -7.10 -73.34 3.98
CA ASP A 185 -7.72 -71.99 3.78
C ASP A 185 -8.35 -71.30 5.04
N ILE A 186 -9.00 -70.11 5.03
CA ILE A 186 -10.36 -69.75 4.49
C ILE A 186 -10.55 -68.20 4.27
N LYS A 187 -11.73 -67.73 3.78
CA LYS A 187 -12.04 -66.42 3.12
C LYS A 187 -13.29 -65.65 3.67
N LEU A 188 -13.34 -64.32 3.45
CA LEU A 188 -14.53 -63.41 3.31
C LEU A 188 -15.40 -63.14 4.60
N GLU A 189 -16.35 -62.18 4.73
CA GLU A 189 -16.99 -61.21 3.78
C GLU A 189 -17.39 -59.82 4.43
N ARG A 190 -18.49 -59.13 3.99
CA ARG A 190 -18.75 -57.68 4.18
C ARG A 190 -20.26 -57.27 4.16
N LYS A 191 -20.71 -56.29 4.97
CA LYS A 191 -22.00 -55.50 4.91
C LYS A 191 -22.05 -54.51 6.11
N SER A 192 -22.95 -53.52 6.25
CA SER A 192 -23.57 -52.53 5.34
C SER A 192 -24.17 -51.38 6.20
N PHE A 193 -24.24 -50.13 5.71
CA PHE A 193 -24.60 -48.94 6.50
C PHE A 193 -25.77 -48.17 5.84
N LYS A 194 -27.01 -48.69 5.91
CA LYS A 194 -28.13 -48.06 5.17
C LYS A 194 -29.48 -47.92 5.89
N ASP A 195 -29.75 -48.68 6.93
CA ASP A 195 -31.13 -48.84 7.44
C ASP A 195 -31.43 -48.04 8.73
N GLN A 196 -30.46 -47.29 9.26
CA GLN A 196 -30.59 -46.48 10.50
C GLN A 196 -30.97 -45.00 10.26
N ILE A 197 -31.30 -44.60 9.03
CA ILE A 197 -31.54 -43.19 8.67
C ILE A 197 -33.05 -42.84 8.58
N ILE A 198 -33.94 -43.84 8.63
CA ILE A 198 -35.36 -43.66 8.27
C ILE A 198 -36.23 -43.17 9.44
N ASP A 199 -35.87 -43.43 10.70
CA ASP A 199 -36.59 -42.90 11.88
C ASP A 199 -36.31 -41.40 12.15
N PHE A 200 -35.54 -40.73 11.29
CA PHE A 200 -35.14 -39.33 11.41
C PHE A 200 -36.30 -38.32 11.30
N PHE A 201 -37.49 -38.72 10.82
CA PHE A 201 -38.61 -37.81 10.54
C PHE A 201 -40.01 -38.31 10.98
N LYS A 202 -40.22 -38.45 12.30
CA LYS A 202 -41.57 -38.44 12.90
C LYS A 202 -41.56 -37.57 14.16
N GLY A 203 -42.54 -36.65 14.29
CA GLY A 203 -42.80 -35.93 15.55
C GLY A 203 -42.30 -34.48 15.68
N ILE A 204 -42.18 -33.70 14.59
CA ILE A 204 -42.10 -32.24 14.72
C ILE A 204 -43.53 -31.68 14.77
N ASN A 205 -44.00 -31.28 15.96
CA ASN A 205 -45.05 -30.27 16.10
C ASN A 205 -45.11 -29.68 17.52
N ASN A 206 -45.62 -28.45 17.59
CA ASN A 206 -45.91 -27.62 18.77
C ASN A 206 -44.72 -26.93 19.49
N PHE A 207 -44.95 -25.66 19.82
CA PHE A 207 -44.00 -24.59 20.21
C PHE A 207 -44.87 -23.44 20.80
N PRO A 208 -44.40 -22.49 21.65
CA PRO A 208 -43.11 -22.32 22.34
C PRO A 208 -43.21 -22.17 23.88
N ASN A 209 -42.06 -22.01 24.57
CA ASN A 209 -41.71 -20.83 25.41
C ASN A 209 -40.61 -21.10 26.46
N ASN A 210 -40.42 -22.34 26.92
CA ASN A 210 -39.44 -22.66 27.98
C ASN A 210 -37.99 -22.93 27.48
N LEU A 211 -37.62 -22.50 26.27
CA LEU A 211 -36.30 -22.79 25.68
C LEU A 211 -35.11 -22.22 26.48
N LYS A 212 -35.25 -21.08 27.16
CA LYS A 212 -34.12 -20.40 27.83
C LYS A 212 -33.53 -21.16 29.02
N LYS A 213 -34.28 -22.04 29.68
CA LYS A 213 -33.76 -22.87 30.78
C LYS A 213 -33.00 -24.09 30.24
N PHE A 214 -33.62 -24.80 29.30
CA PHE A 214 -33.11 -26.05 28.71
C PHE A 214 -31.73 -25.92 28.05
N PHE A 215 -31.42 -24.77 27.46
CA PHE A 215 -30.12 -24.51 26.81
C PHE A 215 -28.96 -24.22 27.78
N LYS A 216 -29.21 -23.93 29.07
CA LYS A 216 -28.11 -23.67 30.03
C LYS A 216 -27.53 -24.97 30.58
N GLU A 217 -28.39 -25.81 31.16
CA GLU A 217 -27.97 -27.08 31.80
C GLU A 217 -27.41 -28.10 30.80
N LYS A 218 -27.91 -28.11 29.55
CA LYS A 218 -27.44 -29.01 28.49
C LYS A 218 -26.17 -28.54 27.75
N TYR A 219 -25.65 -27.35 28.06
CA TYR A 219 -24.38 -26.87 27.50
C TYR A 219 -23.18 -27.30 28.35
N GLU A 220 -23.31 -27.25 29.68
CA GLU A 220 -22.21 -27.55 30.63
C GLU A 220 -22.06 -29.05 30.92
N SER A 221 -23.15 -29.83 30.84
CA SER A 221 -23.15 -31.29 31.00
C SER A 221 -22.63 -32.07 29.78
N ASN A 222 -22.32 -31.39 28.67
CA ASN A 222 -22.05 -32.03 27.39
C ASN A 222 -20.62 -32.61 27.31
N ALA A 223 -20.50 -33.94 27.34
CA ALA A 223 -19.21 -34.65 27.25
C ALA A 223 -18.39 -34.24 26.01
N LEU A 224 -19.05 -33.91 24.89
CA LEU A 224 -18.40 -33.38 23.69
C LEU A 224 -17.73 -32.02 23.91
N VAL A 225 -18.29 -31.12 24.72
CA VAL A 225 -17.68 -29.81 25.01
C VAL A 225 -16.46 -29.99 25.92
N LYS A 226 -16.54 -30.86 26.93
CA LYS A 226 -15.40 -31.24 27.77
C LYS A 226 -14.30 -31.93 26.94
N TYR A 227 -14.70 -32.79 25.98
CA TYR A 227 -13.80 -33.42 25.02
C TYR A 227 -13.15 -32.41 24.07
N PHE A 228 -13.87 -31.42 23.51
CA PHE A 228 -13.26 -30.40 22.65
C PHE A 228 -12.36 -29.42 23.41
N LYS A 229 -12.71 -29.05 24.65
CA LYS A 229 -11.87 -28.21 25.52
C LYS A 229 -10.58 -28.95 25.89
N ASN A 230 -10.68 -30.22 26.32
CA ASN A 230 -9.50 -31.05 26.63
C ASN A 230 -8.70 -31.42 25.36
N LYS A 231 -9.34 -31.71 24.23
CA LYS A 231 -8.67 -31.98 22.93
C LYS A 231 -8.01 -30.75 22.32
N SER A 232 -8.31 -29.55 22.84
CA SER A 232 -7.55 -28.34 22.55
C SER A 232 -6.29 -28.22 23.42
N ALA A 233 -6.30 -28.73 24.65
CA ALA A 233 -5.11 -28.78 25.52
C ALA A 233 -4.17 -29.95 25.15
N ILE A 234 -4.73 -31.13 24.87
CA ILE A 234 -4.00 -32.38 24.56
C ILE A 234 -3.27 -32.32 23.22
N LYS A 235 -3.64 -31.39 22.32
CA LYS A 235 -3.06 -31.28 20.96
C LYS A 235 -1.90 -30.28 20.87
N TYR A 236 -1.31 -29.92 22.01
CA TYR A 236 -0.15 -29.03 22.14
C TYR A 236 1.02 -29.73 22.87
N GLN A 237 1.30 -30.98 22.51
CA GLN A 237 2.65 -31.52 22.70
C GLN A 237 3.63 -30.72 21.80
N ALA A 238 4.86 -30.52 22.28
CA ALA A 238 5.92 -29.94 21.47
C ALA A 238 6.11 -30.76 20.18
N LEU A 239 6.28 -30.06 19.06
CA LEU A 239 6.40 -30.67 17.74
C LEU A 239 7.75 -31.40 17.60
N LEU A 240 7.78 -32.68 17.93
CA LEU A 240 8.90 -33.54 17.56
C LEU A 240 9.02 -33.54 16.02
N ILE A 241 10.11 -32.97 15.53
CA ILE A 241 10.45 -32.97 14.10
C ILE A 241 11.45 -34.08 13.83
N ASP A 242 11.21 -34.78 12.73
CA ASP A 242 12.16 -35.67 12.10
C ASP A 242 13.25 -34.85 11.39
N PHE A 243 14.50 -35.03 11.82
CA PHE A 243 15.66 -34.31 11.28
C PHE A 243 16.28 -35.00 10.06
N GLU A 244 15.83 -36.20 9.69
CA GLU A 244 16.38 -37.00 8.58
C GLU A 244 15.33 -37.34 7.50
N GLY A 245 14.04 -37.31 7.83
CA GLY A 245 12.91 -37.56 6.92
C GLY A 245 12.34 -36.34 6.18
N GLU A 246 11.06 -36.42 5.77
CA GLU A 246 10.40 -35.44 4.88
C GLU A 246 10.43 -33.98 5.38
N ASP A 247 10.47 -33.77 6.70
CA ASP A 247 10.48 -32.44 7.32
C ASP A 247 11.83 -31.70 7.16
N ALA A 248 12.92 -32.45 6.94
CA ALA A 248 14.28 -31.94 6.77
C ALA A 248 14.59 -31.52 5.33
N VAL A 249 13.75 -31.90 4.36
CA VAL A 249 13.92 -31.58 2.94
C VAL A 249 13.97 -30.06 2.76
N LYS A 250 15.14 -29.56 2.35
CA LYS A 250 15.34 -28.16 1.96
C LYS A 250 14.76 -27.92 0.57
N SER A 251 14.07 -26.80 0.41
CA SER A 251 13.57 -26.29 -0.87
C SER A 251 14.53 -25.26 -1.45
N ASP A 252 14.65 -25.19 -2.79
CA ASP A 252 15.61 -24.31 -3.48
C ASP A 252 15.35 -22.80 -3.26
N VAL A 253 14.16 -22.46 -2.81
CA VAL A 253 13.70 -21.08 -2.55
C VAL A 253 12.95 -21.04 -1.24
N LYS A 254 13.19 -20.04 -0.39
CA LYS A 254 12.51 -19.92 0.92
C LYS A 254 10.97 -19.97 0.74
N VAL A 255 10.32 -20.89 1.45
CA VAL A 255 8.89 -21.13 1.44
C VAL A 255 8.24 -20.49 2.67
N MET A 256 7.02 -19.95 2.51
CA MET A 256 6.23 -19.44 3.63
C MET A 256 5.53 -20.58 4.38
N TYR A 257 5.83 -20.70 5.67
CA TYR A 257 5.18 -21.63 6.61
C TYR A 257 4.28 -20.85 7.58
N GLU A 258 3.10 -21.41 7.86
CA GLU A 258 2.24 -21.06 8.98
C GLU A 258 2.71 -21.83 10.21
N TYR A 259 2.90 -21.16 11.34
CA TYR A 259 3.22 -21.81 12.60
C TYR A 259 2.21 -21.46 13.70
N VAL A 260 2.03 -22.38 14.65
CA VAL A 260 1.33 -22.15 15.92
C VAL A 260 2.24 -22.62 17.05
N GLY A 261 2.49 -21.74 18.01
CA GLY A 261 3.32 -22.02 19.18
C GLY A 261 3.07 -21.00 20.28
N LYS A 262 3.44 -21.35 21.50
CA LYS A 262 3.37 -20.48 22.68
C LYS A 262 4.63 -19.62 22.74
N ASN A 263 4.47 -18.31 22.91
CA ASN A 263 5.60 -17.39 23.05
C ASN A 263 6.20 -17.46 24.49
N PRO A 264 7.36 -16.85 24.75
CA PRO A 264 7.95 -16.77 26.09
C PRO A 264 7.02 -16.16 27.16
N GLU A 265 6.02 -15.37 26.77
CA GLU A 265 5.00 -14.79 27.67
C GLU A 265 3.85 -15.75 28.00
N GLY A 266 3.91 -17.01 27.55
CA GLY A 266 2.88 -18.03 27.77
C GLY A 266 1.65 -17.92 26.85
N LYS A 267 1.61 -16.98 25.90
CA LYS A 267 0.49 -16.77 24.97
C LYS A 267 0.65 -17.64 23.73
N ILE A 268 -0.38 -18.41 23.39
CA ILE A 268 -0.43 -19.17 22.13
C ILE A 268 -0.63 -18.19 20.97
N VAL A 269 0.35 -18.09 20.07
CA VAL A 269 0.29 -17.20 18.91
C VAL A 269 0.34 -17.98 17.60
N LYS A 270 -0.37 -17.47 16.60
CA LYS A 270 -0.32 -17.94 15.22
C LYS A 270 0.52 -16.98 14.39
N GLY A 271 1.55 -17.48 13.71
CA GLY A 271 2.48 -16.69 12.93
C GLY A 271 2.73 -17.25 11.52
N TYR A 272 3.52 -16.49 10.76
CA TYR A 272 4.00 -16.87 9.43
C TYR A 272 5.49 -16.54 9.33
N PHE A 273 6.28 -17.42 8.74
CA PHE A 273 7.74 -17.33 8.65
C PHE A 273 8.25 -17.96 7.34
N GLU A 274 9.33 -17.41 6.77
CA GLU A 274 9.86 -17.77 5.44
C GLU A 274 11.25 -18.42 5.57
N ALA A 275 11.37 -19.72 5.30
CA ALA A 275 12.58 -20.53 5.47
C ALA A 275 12.71 -21.61 4.38
N PHE A 276 13.84 -22.32 4.30
CA PHE A 276 14.06 -23.35 3.27
C PHE A 276 13.51 -24.73 3.66
N SER A 277 13.46 -25.09 4.94
CA SER A 277 12.90 -26.37 5.44
C SER A 277 12.00 -26.18 6.67
N LYS A 278 11.25 -27.22 7.05
CA LYS A 278 10.39 -27.19 8.25
C LYS A 278 11.20 -27.32 9.54
N VAL A 279 12.28 -28.13 9.51
CA VAL A 279 13.32 -28.19 10.57
C VAL A 279 13.82 -26.78 10.90
N GLU A 280 14.17 -25.99 9.90
CA GLU A 280 14.74 -24.65 10.08
C GLU A 280 13.77 -23.66 10.73
N VAL A 281 12.48 -23.69 10.36
CA VAL A 281 11.43 -22.93 11.06
C VAL A 281 11.34 -23.32 12.53
N HIS A 282 11.49 -24.62 12.84
CA HIS A 282 11.40 -25.15 14.19
C HIS A 282 12.60 -24.75 15.05
N SER A 283 13.82 -24.99 14.58
CA SER A 283 15.04 -24.61 15.29
C SER A 283 15.12 -23.10 15.53
N PHE A 284 14.72 -22.27 14.56
CA PHE A 284 14.63 -20.83 14.76
C PHE A 284 13.61 -20.46 15.86
N LEU A 285 12.40 -21.00 15.81
CA LEU A 285 11.37 -20.72 16.81
C LEU A 285 11.76 -21.19 18.23
N LEU A 286 12.41 -22.36 18.36
CA LEU A 286 12.97 -22.82 19.62
C LEU A 286 14.05 -21.86 20.14
N SER A 287 14.95 -21.37 19.28
CA SER A 287 15.99 -20.39 19.66
C SER A 287 15.42 -19.03 20.09
N GLU A 288 14.22 -18.69 19.62
CA GLU A 288 13.45 -17.50 20.04
C GLU A 288 12.55 -17.78 21.27
N GLY A 289 12.68 -18.95 21.91
CA GLY A 289 11.95 -19.35 23.12
C GLY A 289 10.48 -19.73 22.91
N TYR A 290 10.10 -20.17 21.71
CA TYR A 290 8.73 -20.61 21.42
C TYR A 290 8.55 -22.11 21.63
N GLU A 291 7.52 -22.50 22.38
CA GLU A 291 7.05 -23.88 22.42
C GLU A 291 6.23 -24.13 21.14
N VAL A 292 6.79 -24.83 20.15
CA VAL A 292 6.17 -25.01 18.84
C VAL A 292 5.24 -26.21 18.83
N TYR A 293 4.01 -26.05 18.36
CA TYR A 293 3.00 -27.11 18.33
C TYR A 293 2.60 -27.57 16.94
N SER A 294 2.67 -26.69 15.93
CA SER A 294 2.52 -27.11 14.53
C SER A 294 3.17 -26.13 13.57
N ILE A 295 3.81 -26.67 12.53
CA ILE A 295 4.32 -25.93 11.37
C ILE A 295 3.70 -26.57 10.12
N ARG A 296 3.14 -25.75 9.22
CA ARG A 296 2.49 -26.19 7.97
C ARG A 296 2.79 -25.22 6.84
N THR A 297 3.08 -25.71 5.64
CA THR A 297 3.00 -24.89 4.42
C THR A 297 1.92 -25.46 3.48
N ASN A 298 1.32 -24.59 2.67
CA ASN A 298 0.48 -24.97 1.55
C ASN A 298 0.44 -23.84 0.51
N LYS A 299 -0.03 -24.14 -0.71
CA LYS A 299 -0.07 -23.20 -1.83
C LYS A 299 -0.91 -21.93 -1.56
N TRP A 300 -1.89 -21.99 -0.65
CA TRP A 300 -2.69 -20.82 -0.23
C TRP A 300 -1.95 -19.91 0.76
N ILE A 301 -1.20 -20.46 1.71
CA ILE A 301 -0.34 -19.71 2.63
C ILE A 301 0.73 -18.95 1.83
N GLN A 302 1.40 -19.64 0.91
CA GLN A 302 2.40 -19.07 0.01
C GLN A 302 1.81 -17.90 -0.83
N PHE A 303 0.63 -18.09 -1.42
CA PHE A 303 -0.04 -17.05 -2.22
C PHE A 303 -0.50 -15.83 -1.39
N LEU A 304 -1.02 -16.03 -0.17
CA LEU A 304 -1.59 -14.95 0.65
C LEU A 304 -0.55 -14.17 1.47
N HIS A 305 0.59 -14.79 1.80
CA HIS A 305 1.57 -14.25 2.75
C HIS A 305 3.02 -14.15 2.25
N GLY A 306 3.38 -14.79 1.13
CA GLY A 306 4.76 -14.80 0.61
C GLY A 306 5.27 -13.46 0.04
N ARG A 307 6.51 -13.48 -0.47
CA ARG A 307 7.34 -12.34 -0.91
C ARG A 307 6.62 -11.13 -1.54
N SER A 308 5.62 -11.35 -2.39
CA SER A 308 4.81 -10.29 -3.03
C SER A 308 4.27 -9.26 -2.01
N ARG A 309 3.96 -9.68 -0.78
CA ARG A 309 3.47 -8.77 0.27
C ARG A 309 4.57 -8.25 1.20
N MET A 310 5.76 -8.86 1.20
CA MET A 310 6.94 -8.39 1.93
C MET A 310 7.51 -7.13 1.25
N SER A 311 7.67 -7.18 -0.08
CA SER A 311 8.29 -6.13 -0.90
C SER A 311 7.60 -4.76 -0.88
N ASN A 312 6.41 -4.66 -0.28
CA ASN A 312 5.60 -3.43 -0.17
C ASN A 312 5.51 -2.88 1.26
N VAL A 313 6.21 -3.48 2.23
CA VAL A 313 6.41 -2.83 3.54
C VAL A 313 7.42 -1.70 3.35
N LYS A 314 7.13 -0.52 3.90
CA LYS A 314 8.06 0.62 3.99
C LYS A 314 8.07 1.16 5.42
N ILE A 315 9.26 1.33 5.99
CA ILE A 315 9.41 1.91 7.33
C ILE A 315 9.25 3.44 7.22
N LYS A 316 8.58 4.07 8.20
CA LYS A 316 8.41 5.53 8.25
C LYS A 316 9.73 6.18 8.69
N THR A 317 10.06 7.36 8.17
CA THR A 317 11.34 8.04 8.50
C THR A 317 11.56 8.20 10.02
N LYS A 318 10.60 8.71 10.78
CA LYS A 318 10.66 8.73 12.26
C LYS A 318 10.87 7.35 12.92
N ASP A 319 10.22 6.30 12.41
CA ASP A 319 10.43 4.93 12.94
C ASP A 319 11.84 4.42 12.58
N LEU A 320 12.36 4.79 11.41
CA LEU A 320 13.70 4.44 10.95
C LEU A 320 14.79 5.16 11.76
N ILE A 321 14.66 6.46 11.99
CA ILE A 321 15.59 7.25 12.81
C ILE A 321 15.73 6.60 14.19
N PHE A 322 14.60 6.36 14.87
CA PHE A 322 14.60 5.73 16.19
C PHE A 322 15.23 4.32 16.16
N PHE A 323 14.93 3.51 15.15
CA PHE A 323 15.57 2.21 14.95
C PHE A 323 17.09 2.32 14.80
N LEU A 324 17.59 3.27 14.01
CA LEU A 324 19.03 3.46 13.77
C LEU A 324 19.76 3.92 15.04
N THR A 325 19.28 4.98 15.70
CA THR A 325 19.88 5.50 16.94
C THR A 325 19.92 4.45 18.05
N GLN A 326 18.83 3.70 18.25
CA GLN A 326 18.79 2.67 19.28
C GLN A 326 19.64 1.45 18.92
N LEU A 327 19.73 1.08 17.63
CA LEU A 327 20.60 0.00 17.18
C LEU A 327 22.08 0.35 17.39
N SER A 328 22.50 1.57 17.01
CA SER A 328 23.82 2.10 17.33
C SER A 328 24.08 2.04 18.84
N THR A 329 23.18 2.62 19.65
CA THR A 329 23.32 2.64 21.12
C THR A 329 23.53 1.24 21.72
N TYR A 330 22.75 0.24 21.28
CA TYR A 330 22.91 -1.12 21.79
C TYR A 330 24.26 -1.75 21.37
N ILE A 331 24.69 -1.59 20.11
CA ILE A 331 25.98 -2.14 19.66
C ILE A 331 27.16 -1.43 20.36
N LYS A 332 27.09 -0.10 20.56
CA LYS A 332 28.08 0.67 21.33
C LYS A 332 28.14 0.26 22.81
N SER A 333 27.04 -0.26 23.37
CA SER A 333 27.02 -0.87 24.71
C SER A 333 27.49 -2.33 24.75
N GLY A 334 28.03 -2.87 23.65
CA GLY A 334 28.56 -4.23 23.57
C GLY A 334 27.50 -5.33 23.39
N VAL A 335 26.23 -4.98 23.11
CA VAL A 335 25.18 -5.96 22.82
C VAL A 335 25.35 -6.46 21.38
N THR A 336 25.22 -7.77 21.15
CA THR A 336 25.35 -8.34 19.81
C THR A 336 24.33 -7.72 18.84
N LEU A 337 24.67 -7.63 17.55
CA LEU A 337 23.75 -7.12 16.51
C LEU A 337 22.41 -7.88 16.51
N VAL A 338 22.46 -9.21 16.66
CA VAL A 338 21.26 -10.07 16.66
C VAL A 338 20.37 -9.78 17.88
N ASP A 339 20.96 -9.61 19.06
CA ASP A 339 20.20 -9.34 20.29
C ASP A 339 19.70 -7.90 20.37
N SER A 340 20.46 -6.94 19.85
CA SER A 340 20.02 -5.55 19.63
C SER A 340 18.76 -5.52 18.75
N LEU A 341 18.77 -6.27 17.65
CA LEU A 341 17.62 -6.40 16.76
C LEU A 341 16.44 -7.13 17.41
N ARG A 342 16.67 -8.14 18.26
CA ARG A 342 15.63 -8.79 19.07
C ARG A 342 14.97 -7.83 20.07
N ILE A 343 15.75 -6.98 20.74
CA ILE A 343 15.24 -5.96 21.66
C ILE A 343 14.36 -4.95 20.89
N LEU A 344 14.82 -4.46 19.74
CA LEU A 344 14.06 -3.55 18.88
C LEU A 344 12.79 -4.21 18.31
N ALA A 345 12.86 -5.48 17.91
CA ALA A 345 11.70 -6.21 17.40
C ALA A 345 10.56 -6.31 18.43
N LYS A 346 10.88 -6.40 19.73
CA LYS A 346 9.90 -6.37 20.84
C LYS A 346 9.21 -5.00 20.94
N GLN A 347 9.95 -3.90 20.77
CA GLN A 347 9.37 -2.54 20.80
C GLN A 347 8.35 -2.30 19.66
N TYR A 348 8.46 -3.04 18.54
CA TYR A 348 7.54 -2.98 17.41
C TYR A 348 6.47 -4.08 17.36
N GLU A 349 6.26 -4.84 18.44
CA GLU A 349 5.25 -5.92 18.57
C GLU A 349 3.88 -5.57 17.96
N ASN A 350 3.37 -4.36 18.23
CA ASN A 350 2.07 -3.85 17.78
C ASN A 350 1.97 -3.62 16.26
N LYS A 351 3.10 -3.54 15.53
CA LYS A 351 3.15 -3.32 14.08
C LYS A 351 3.48 -4.63 13.37
N ALA A 352 2.47 -5.46 13.11
CA ALA A 352 2.63 -6.80 12.51
C ALA A 352 3.50 -6.85 11.22
N SER A 353 3.47 -5.80 10.40
CA SER A 353 4.35 -5.67 9.22
C SER A 353 5.83 -5.52 9.58
N TYR A 354 6.14 -4.71 10.60
CA TYR A 354 7.52 -4.47 11.05
C TYR A 354 8.05 -5.71 11.80
N LYS A 355 7.20 -6.32 12.63
CA LYS A 355 7.49 -7.59 13.33
C LYS A 355 7.92 -8.71 12.37
N ARG A 356 7.37 -8.75 11.15
CA ARG A 356 7.80 -9.70 10.11
C ARG A 356 9.16 -9.35 9.51
N VAL A 357 9.37 -8.07 9.17
CA VAL A 357 10.64 -7.57 8.58
C VAL A 357 11.81 -7.82 9.54
N PHE A 358 11.70 -7.42 10.81
CA PHE A 358 12.78 -7.61 11.79
C PHE A 358 13.07 -9.09 12.05
N ARG A 359 12.06 -9.97 12.10
CA ARG A 359 12.27 -11.42 12.22
C ARG A 359 12.97 -12.03 11.02
N ALA A 360 12.70 -11.56 9.80
CA ALA A 360 13.41 -12.01 8.61
C ALA A 360 14.89 -11.60 8.64
N ILE A 361 15.19 -10.37 9.10
CA ILE A 361 16.56 -9.89 9.29
C ILE A 361 17.30 -10.72 10.35
N ILE A 362 16.70 -10.87 11.55
CA ILE A 362 17.27 -11.67 12.65
C ILE A 362 17.59 -13.09 12.17
N TYR A 363 16.69 -13.72 11.43
CA TYR A 363 16.90 -15.05 10.86
C TYR A 363 17.99 -15.11 9.78
N ASP A 364 18.04 -14.17 8.83
CA ASP A 364 19.12 -14.12 7.84
C ASP A 364 20.49 -13.90 8.52
N LEU A 365 20.57 -13.09 9.58
CA LEU A 365 21.77 -12.92 10.41
C LEU A 365 22.15 -14.18 11.20
N THR A 366 21.19 -14.85 11.86
CA THR A 366 21.42 -16.14 12.55
C THR A 366 21.90 -17.23 11.58
N MET A 367 21.58 -17.11 10.29
CA MET A 367 22.08 -17.97 9.21
C MET A 367 23.40 -17.47 8.59
N GLY A 368 24.12 -16.56 9.24
CA GLY A 368 25.47 -16.10 8.84
C GLY A 368 25.51 -15.20 7.61
N ASN A 369 24.39 -14.55 7.23
CA ASN A 369 24.40 -13.54 6.16
C ASN A 369 24.80 -12.18 6.75
N SER A 370 25.35 -11.29 5.92
CA SER A 370 25.59 -9.90 6.30
C SER A 370 24.29 -9.15 6.65
N PHE A 371 24.40 -8.10 7.47
CA PHE A 371 23.31 -7.21 7.81
C PHE A 371 22.83 -6.42 6.60
N SER A 372 23.73 -5.94 5.75
CA SER A 372 23.39 -5.27 4.48
C SER A 372 22.60 -6.18 3.54
N ASP A 373 22.98 -7.46 3.39
CA ASP A 373 22.18 -8.43 2.63
C ASP A 373 20.84 -8.72 3.31
N ALA A 374 20.82 -8.87 4.64
CA ALA A 374 19.61 -9.09 5.42
C ALA A 374 18.61 -7.93 5.29
N LEU A 375 19.08 -6.68 5.22
CA LEU A 375 18.30 -5.48 4.93
C LEU A 375 17.85 -5.43 3.46
N ALA A 376 18.75 -5.72 2.50
CA ALA A 376 18.45 -5.70 1.07
C ALA A 376 17.35 -6.70 0.68
N LYS A 377 17.34 -7.90 1.30
CA LYS A 377 16.30 -8.92 1.13
C LYS A 377 14.89 -8.44 1.50
N GLN A 378 14.74 -7.35 2.28
CA GLN A 378 13.45 -6.79 2.68
C GLN A 378 12.83 -5.84 1.62
N GLY A 379 13.50 -5.62 0.49
CA GLY A 379 12.98 -4.80 -0.61
C GLY A 379 12.83 -3.33 -0.23
N ASN A 380 11.61 -2.78 -0.30
CA ASN A 380 11.35 -1.36 -0.06
C ASN A 380 11.24 -0.96 1.43
N ALA A 381 11.56 -1.86 2.37
CA ALA A 381 11.47 -1.60 3.80
C ALA A 381 12.47 -0.53 4.26
N PHE A 382 13.70 -0.58 3.75
CA PHE A 382 14.82 0.31 4.08
C PHE A 382 15.28 1.11 2.85
N PRO A 383 15.81 2.34 3.00
CA PRO A 383 16.36 3.10 1.88
C PRO A 383 17.67 2.49 1.35
N ARG A 384 17.93 2.62 0.04
CA ARG A 384 19.16 2.10 -0.59
C ARG A 384 20.44 2.69 -0.01
N LEU A 385 20.44 3.99 0.33
CA LEU A 385 21.58 4.65 0.97
C LEU A 385 21.99 3.91 2.24
N LEU A 386 21.05 3.66 3.16
CA LEU A 386 21.31 2.95 4.41
C LEU A 386 21.90 1.55 4.18
N ILE A 387 21.33 0.79 3.23
CA ILE A 387 21.82 -0.56 2.90
C ILE A 387 23.29 -0.53 2.45
N ASN A 388 23.66 0.45 1.63
CA ASN A 388 25.02 0.57 1.10
C ASN A 388 26.01 1.13 2.14
N MET A 389 25.60 2.08 3.00
CA MET A 389 26.41 2.56 4.12
C MET A 389 26.70 1.43 5.13
N VAL A 390 25.66 0.65 5.49
CA VAL A 390 25.84 -0.56 6.32
C VAL A 390 26.80 -1.53 5.67
N LYS A 391 26.71 -1.75 4.34
CA LYS A 391 27.64 -2.66 3.63
C LYS A 391 29.10 -2.21 3.74
N GLY A 392 29.39 -0.91 3.60
CA GLY A 392 30.73 -0.37 3.77
C GLY A 392 31.23 -0.54 5.21
N ALA A 393 30.39 -0.14 6.17
CA ALA A 393 30.72 -0.19 7.59
C ALA A 393 30.83 -1.62 8.16
N GLU A 394 30.18 -2.61 7.55
CA GLU A 394 30.41 -4.04 7.83
C GLU A 394 31.79 -4.53 7.35
N MET A 395 32.39 -3.87 6.36
CA MET A 395 33.73 -4.21 5.86
C MET A 395 34.84 -3.48 6.64
N THR A 396 34.58 -2.28 7.17
CA THR A 396 35.55 -1.53 8.00
C THR A 396 35.43 -1.84 9.49
N GLY A 397 34.27 -2.33 9.95
CA GLY A 397 33.93 -2.54 11.36
C GLY A 397 33.20 -1.37 12.02
N GLU A 398 33.08 -0.23 11.33
CA GLU A 398 32.53 1.05 11.81
C GLU A 398 30.98 1.10 11.77
N LEU A 399 30.32 -0.05 11.89
CA LEU A 399 28.86 -0.18 11.81
C LEU A 399 28.09 0.74 12.78
N PRO A 400 28.51 0.93 14.05
CA PRO A 400 27.81 1.84 14.95
C PRO A 400 27.87 3.31 14.50
N GLU A 401 29.02 3.75 14.00
CA GLU A 401 29.26 5.10 13.49
C GLU A 401 28.42 5.37 12.24
N ALA A 402 28.38 4.42 11.29
CA ALA A 402 27.54 4.53 10.11
C ALA A 402 26.03 4.51 10.43
N LEU A 403 25.62 3.87 11.52
CA LEU A 403 24.23 3.90 12.00
C LEU A 403 23.86 5.26 12.60
N ASP A 404 24.76 5.91 13.33
CA ASP A 404 24.57 7.28 13.83
C ASP A 404 24.54 8.31 12.69
N ASP A 405 25.48 8.26 11.75
CA ASP A 405 25.52 9.08 10.54
C ASP A 405 24.20 9.00 9.76
N MET A 406 23.67 7.79 9.61
CA MET A 406 22.38 7.58 8.95
C MET A 406 21.20 8.06 9.79
N ALA A 407 21.24 7.91 11.12
CA ALA A 407 20.21 8.47 12.00
C ALA A 407 20.17 10.00 11.91
N GLU A 408 21.32 10.68 11.91
CA GLU A 408 21.40 12.13 11.70
C GLU A 408 20.96 12.51 10.28
N TYR A 409 21.44 11.81 9.24
CA TYR A 409 21.04 12.09 7.85
C TYR A 409 19.52 12.06 7.68
N TYR A 410 18.84 11.03 8.17
CA TYR A 410 17.37 10.96 8.09
C TYR A 410 16.68 11.96 9.01
N THR A 411 17.27 12.31 10.17
CA THR A 411 16.74 13.36 11.07
C THR A 411 16.75 14.73 10.41
N GLN A 412 17.89 15.13 9.84
CA GLN A 412 18.00 16.39 9.10
C GLN A 412 17.08 16.39 7.86
N ALA A 413 17.03 15.29 7.11
CA ALA A 413 16.15 15.17 5.94
C ALA A 413 14.65 15.24 6.31
N GLU A 414 14.22 14.65 7.44
CA GLU A 414 12.85 14.82 7.94
C GLU A 414 12.60 16.25 8.44
N ALA A 415 13.58 16.91 9.06
CA ALA A 415 13.48 18.31 9.47
C ALA A 415 13.31 19.26 8.27
N THR A 416 14.16 19.16 7.24
CA THR A 416 14.03 19.97 6.00
C THR A 416 12.70 19.67 5.30
N ARG A 417 12.30 18.40 5.18
CA ARG A 417 10.99 18.02 4.60
C ARG A 417 9.82 18.60 5.40
N LYS A 418 9.89 18.60 6.74
CA LYS A 418 8.86 19.18 7.61
C LYS A 418 8.79 20.70 7.44
N GLN A 419 9.94 21.38 7.38
CA GLN A 419 10.03 22.82 7.12
C GLN A 419 9.38 23.18 5.76
N MET A 420 9.70 22.45 4.68
CA MET A 420 9.06 22.63 3.38
C MET A 420 7.53 22.45 3.43
N VAL A 421 7.06 21.36 4.05
CA VAL A 421 5.62 21.08 4.15
C VAL A 421 4.90 22.17 4.94
N THR A 422 5.46 22.63 6.06
CA THR A 422 4.89 23.73 6.85
C THR A 422 4.94 25.07 6.10
N ALA A 423 6.00 25.36 5.35
CA ALA A 423 6.11 26.58 4.56
C ALA A 423 5.07 26.65 3.43
N LEU A 424 4.81 25.53 2.74
CA LEU A 424 3.82 25.43 1.67
C LEU A 424 2.37 25.32 2.17
N MET A 425 2.15 24.84 3.40
CA MET A 425 0.82 24.61 3.97
C MET A 425 -0.02 25.89 4.02
N TYR A 426 0.53 27.00 4.51
CA TYR A 426 -0.20 28.26 4.65
C TYR A 426 -0.64 28.86 3.30
N PRO A 427 0.24 29.05 2.29
CA PRO A 427 -0.16 29.45 0.94
C PRO A 427 -1.19 28.51 0.31
N THR A 428 -1.07 27.19 0.51
CA THR A 428 -2.01 26.22 -0.05
C THR A 428 -3.40 26.34 0.57
N ILE A 429 -3.51 26.52 1.89
CA ILE A 429 -4.79 26.70 2.58
C ILE A 429 -5.47 27.99 2.11
N ILE A 430 -4.74 29.11 2.05
CA ILE A 430 -5.28 30.37 1.54
C ILE A 430 -5.74 30.18 0.09
N PHE A 431 -4.89 29.71 -0.81
CA PHE A 431 -5.24 29.54 -2.23
C PHE A 431 -6.51 28.69 -2.44
N VAL A 432 -6.67 27.58 -1.70
CA VAL A 432 -7.88 26.75 -1.77
C VAL A 432 -9.13 27.49 -1.28
N ILE A 433 -9.03 28.27 -0.20
CA ILE A 433 -10.13 29.11 0.31
C ILE A 433 -10.45 30.23 -0.69
N SER A 434 -9.43 30.90 -1.23
CA SER A 434 -9.58 31.97 -2.23
C SER A 434 -10.30 31.47 -3.48
N VAL A 435 -9.87 30.33 -4.05
CA VAL A 435 -10.53 29.72 -5.21
C VAL A 435 -11.97 29.30 -4.88
N ALA A 436 -12.23 28.76 -3.68
CA ALA A 436 -13.58 28.41 -3.26
C ALA A 436 -14.50 29.64 -3.11
N VAL A 437 -14.00 30.75 -2.55
CA VAL A 437 -14.74 32.01 -2.43
C VAL A 437 -14.99 32.65 -3.79
N ILE A 438 -13.99 32.70 -4.66
CA ILE A 438 -14.14 33.21 -6.04
C ILE A 438 -15.17 32.36 -6.78
N THR A 439 -15.08 31.03 -6.73
CA THR A 439 -16.06 30.13 -7.37
C THR A 439 -17.46 30.32 -6.79
N PHE A 440 -17.60 30.51 -5.47
CA PHE A 440 -18.89 30.80 -4.85
C PHE A 440 -19.51 32.11 -5.34
N ILE A 441 -18.73 33.19 -5.41
CA ILE A 441 -19.21 34.47 -5.93
C ILE A 441 -19.62 34.33 -7.41
N MET A 442 -18.76 33.72 -8.24
CA MET A 442 -19.03 33.52 -9.67
C MET A 442 -20.29 32.67 -9.92
N VAL A 443 -20.55 31.61 -9.12
CA VAL A 443 -21.64 30.66 -9.38
C VAL A 443 -22.96 31.03 -8.67
N PHE A 444 -22.93 31.71 -7.53
CA PHE A 444 -24.14 32.02 -6.75
C PHE A 444 -24.51 33.50 -6.67
N VAL A 445 -23.52 34.41 -6.75
CA VAL A 445 -23.77 35.85 -6.58
C VAL A 445 -23.97 36.53 -7.95
N ILE A 446 -23.10 36.25 -8.93
CA ILE A 446 -23.15 36.95 -10.22
C ILE A 446 -24.44 36.67 -11.01
N PRO A 447 -24.95 35.42 -11.14
CA PRO A 447 -26.21 35.17 -11.84
C PRO A 447 -27.42 35.94 -11.25
N LYS A 448 -27.39 36.23 -9.94
CA LYS A 448 -28.44 37.03 -9.28
C LYS A 448 -28.38 38.52 -9.62
N PHE A 449 -27.22 39.04 -10.03
CA PHE A 449 -27.12 40.37 -10.64
C PHE A 449 -27.45 40.33 -12.15
N VAL A 450 -27.15 39.24 -12.86
CA VAL A 450 -27.57 39.05 -14.26
C VAL A 450 -29.10 39.05 -14.40
N GLU A 451 -29.82 38.40 -13.49
CA GLU A 451 -31.29 38.46 -13.42
C GLU A 451 -31.79 39.91 -13.36
N ILE A 452 -31.17 40.76 -12.52
CA ILE A 452 -31.51 42.19 -12.40
C ILE A 452 -31.16 42.96 -13.67
N TYR A 453 -29.97 42.80 -14.24
CA TYR A 453 -29.58 43.53 -15.45
C TYR A 453 -30.39 43.12 -16.69
N SER A 454 -30.87 41.86 -16.73
CA SER A 454 -31.61 41.33 -17.88
C SER A 454 -32.97 42.00 -18.13
N SER A 455 -33.61 42.55 -17.09
CA SER A 455 -34.89 43.24 -17.18
C SER A 455 -34.79 44.73 -17.53
N MET A 456 -33.57 45.27 -17.63
CA MET A 456 -33.32 46.72 -17.79
C MET A 456 -32.72 47.12 -19.14
N GLY A 457 -32.60 46.16 -20.08
CA GLY A 457 -32.01 46.38 -21.41
C GLY A 457 -30.51 46.09 -21.45
N SER A 458 -30.09 45.17 -22.32
CA SER A 458 -28.72 44.63 -22.33
C SER A 458 -27.64 45.65 -22.71
N GLU A 459 -28.02 46.74 -23.38
CA GLU A 459 -27.11 47.70 -24.01
C GLU A 459 -26.28 48.50 -23.00
N GLN A 460 -26.82 48.79 -21.81
CA GLN A 460 -26.16 49.60 -20.77
C GLN A 460 -25.08 48.85 -19.95
N ILE A 461 -24.97 47.52 -20.09
CA ILE A 461 -24.03 46.70 -19.32
C ILE A 461 -22.59 46.88 -19.85
N PRO A 462 -21.62 47.35 -19.04
CA PRO A 462 -20.23 47.54 -19.46
C PRO A 462 -19.57 46.25 -19.98
N ALA A 463 -18.67 46.38 -20.96
CA ALA A 463 -17.96 45.24 -21.56
C ALA A 463 -17.20 44.37 -20.54
N PHE A 464 -16.63 44.98 -19.50
CA PHE A 464 -15.97 44.27 -18.40
C PHE A 464 -16.94 43.39 -17.60
N THR A 465 -18.14 43.91 -17.28
CA THR A 465 -19.20 43.11 -16.64
C THR A 465 -19.68 41.99 -17.55
N ARG A 466 -19.91 42.25 -18.84
CA ARG A 466 -20.29 41.21 -19.81
C ARG A 466 -19.26 40.07 -19.88
N PHE A 467 -17.97 40.39 -19.80
CA PHE A 467 -16.92 39.37 -19.72
C PHE A 467 -17.03 38.51 -18.45
N VAL A 468 -17.11 39.13 -17.26
CA VAL A 468 -17.22 38.40 -15.99
C VAL A 468 -18.49 37.52 -15.95
N VAL A 469 -19.61 38.02 -16.46
CA VAL A 469 -20.86 37.26 -16.64
C VAL A 469 -20.67 36.06 -17.57
N SER A 470 -20.06 36.25 -18.75
CA SER A 470 -19.81 35.13 -19.67
C SER A 470 -18.94 34.01 -19.07
N VAL A 471 -18.01 34.35 -18.18
CA VAL A 471 -17.20 33.38 -17.43
C VAL A 471 -18.01 32.73 -16.30
N SER A 472 -18.92 33.47 -15.65
CA SER A 472 -19.87 32.94 -14.66
C SER A 472 -20.79 31.87 -15.27
N ASP A 473 -21.51 32.19 -16.34
CA ASP A 473 -22.45 31.29 -17.01
C ASP A 473 -21.75 30.02 -17.53
N PHE A 474 -20.54 30.19 -18.09
CA PHE A 474 -19.70 29.10 -18.56
C PHE A 474 -19.19 28.21 -17.41
N LEU A 475 -18.84 28.80 -16.27
CA LEU A 475 -18.46 28.05 -15.06
C LEU A 475 -19.65 27.29 -14.49
N GLU A 476 -20.81 27.92 -14.26
CA GLU A 476 -22.00 27.26 -13.69
C GLU A 476 -22.37 26.00 -14.49
N LYS A 477 -22.49 26.14 -15.81
CA LYS A 477 -22.88 25.06 -16.72
C LYS A 477 -21.86 23.92 -16.81
N ASN A 478 -20.57 24.19 -16.61
CA ASN A 478 -19.48 23.23 -16.85
C ASN A 478 -18.63 22.88 -15.62
N LEU A 479 -18.97 23.35 -14.42
CA LEU A 479 -18.15 23.22 -13.20
C LEU A 479 -17.69 21.78 -12.92
N ILE A 480 -18.58 20.81 -13.11
CA ILE A 480 -18.31 19.38 -12.93
C ILE A 480 -17.28 18.88 -13.95
N TRP A 481 -17.39 19.31 -15.21
CA TRP A 481 -16.42 18.99 -16.27
C TRP A 481 -15.07 19.66 -16.03
N PHE A 482 -15.04 20.88 -15.50
CA PHE A 482 -13.79 21.55 -15.12
C PHE A 482 -13.07 20.84 -13.96
N ILE A 483 -13.78 20.45 -12.91
CA ILE A 483 -13.19 19.69 -11.80
C ILE A 483 -12.68 18.33 -12.30
N LEU A 484 -13.47 17.61 -13.11
CA LEU A 484 -13.08 16.31 -13.66
C LEU A 484 -11.87 16.44 -14.61
N GLY A 485 -11.85 17.46 -15.47
CA GLY A 485 -10.75 17.77 -16.39
C GLY A 485 -9.47 18.15 -15.65
N PHE A 486 -9.54 18.99 -14.61
CA PHE A 486 -8.40 19.37 -13.78
C PHE A 486 -7.79 18.16 -13.06
N ILE A 487 -8.63 17.29 -12.48
CA ILE A 487 -8.19 16.02 -11.87
C ILE A 487 -7.54 15.10 -12.91
N LEU A 488 -8.12 14.99 -14.11
CA LEU A 488 -7.59 14.18 -15.21
C LEU A 488 -6.22 14.70 -15.68
N VAL A 489 -6.04 16.01 -15.84
CA VAL A 489 -4.76 16.65 -16.20
C VAL A 489 -3.69 16.36 -15.15
N ILE A 490 -4.01 16.47 -13.85
CA ILE A 490 -3.08 16.11 -12.76
C ILE A 490 -2.68 14.63 -12.84
N ILE A 491 -3.62 13.73 -13.13
CA ILE A 491 -3.34 12.29 -13.29
C ILE A 491 -2.43 12.05 -14.51
N ILE A 492 -2.69 12.70 -15.64
CA ILE A 492 -1.88 12.58 -16.87
C ILE A 492 -0.46 13.10 -16.66
N ILE A 493 -0.29 14.31 -16.12
CA ILE A 493 1.04 14.90 -15.83
C ILE A 493 1.83 13.99 -14.88
N ARG A 494 1.17 13.48 -13.82
CA ARG A 494 1.79 12.53 -12.88
C ARG A 494 2.18 11.21 -13.57
N TYR A 495 1.34 10.68 -14.44
CA TYR A 495 1.62 9.45 -15.18
C TYR A 495 2.81 9.63 -16.12
N LEU A 496 2.88 10.74 -16.86
CA LEU A 496 3.99 11.07 -17.75
C LEU A 496 5.30 11.26 -16.96
N TYR A 497 5.28 12.03 -15.86
CA TYR A 497 6.48 12.28 -15.04
C TYR A 497 7.08 10.99 -14.43
N VAL A 498 6.23 10.03 -14.04
CA VAL A 498 6.70 8.74 -13.50
C VAL A 498 7.25 7.84 -14.60
N ASN A 499 6.52 7.66 -15.70
CA ASN A 499 6.81 6.61 -16.68
C ASN A 499 7.69 7.06 -17.86
N VAL A 500 7.70 8.34 -18.22
CA VAL A 500 8.32 8.85 -19.45
C VAL A 500 9.58 9.65 -19.12
N LYS A 501 10.77 9.04 -19.32
CA LYS A 501 12.07 9.66 -18.96
C LYS A 501 12.27 11.03 -19.61
N ILE A 502 11.98 11.17 -20.91
CA ILE A 502 12.17 12.44 -21.64
C ILE A 502 11.30 13.56 -21.08
N PHE A 503 10.03 13.27 -20.74
CA PHE A 503 9.11 14.23 -20.11
C PHE A 503 9.60 14.61 -18.71
N ARG A 504 10.08 13.65 -17.90
CA ARG A 504 10.68 13.93 -16.59
C ARG A 504 11.91 14.85 -16.72
N THR A 505 12.84 14.54 -17.62
CA THR A 505 14.06 15.34 -17.83
C THR A 505 13.73 16.76 -18.30
N PHE A 506 12.82 16.91 -19.28
CA PHE A 506 12.35 18.22 -19.76
C PHE A 506 11.64 19.03 -18.66
N THR A 507 10.76 18.40 -17.87
CA THR A 507 10.10 19.03 -16.72
C THR A 507 11.14 19.52 -15.68
N GLN A 508 12.13 18.69 -15.36
CA GLN A 508 13.20 19.04 -14.43
C GLN A 508 14.06 20.19 -14.96
N TRP A 509 14.42 20.17 -16.24
CA TRP A 509 15.16 21.24 -16.90
C TRP A 509 14.43 22.59 -16.84
N ILE A 510 13.12 22.63 -17.15
CA ILE A 510 12.30 23.85 -17.02
C ILE A 510 12.32 24.37 -15.57
N LEU A 511 11.98 23.51 -14.60
CA LEU A 511 11.91 23.89 -13.18
C LEU A 511 13.25 24.38 -12.62
N MET A 512 14.37 23.89 -13.17
CA MET A 512 15.72 24.34 -12.82
C MET A 512 16.18 25.60 -13.57
N HIS A 513 15.41 26.11 -14.53
CA HIS A 513 15.66 27.41 -15.17
C HIS A 513 14.75 28.53 -14.64
N THR A 514 13.51 28.21 -14.21
CA THR A 514 12.58 29.16 -13.59
C THR A 514 13.20 29.81 -12.34
N PRO A 515 13.45 31.13 -12.29
CA PRO A 515 14.34 31.74 -11.29
C PRO A 515 13.90 31.56 -9.83
N VAL A 516 12.59 31.48 -9.56
CA VAL A 516 12.04 31.24 -8.21
C VAL A 516 12.30 29.81 -7.72
N VAL A 517 12.38 28.83 -8.63
CA VAL A 517 12.46 27.40 -8.30
C VAL A 517 13.86 26.82 -8.53
N LYS A 518 14.62 27.39 -9.47
CA LYS A 518 16.00 27.05 -9.84
C LYS A 518 16.89 26.78 -8.63
N ASN A 519 17.00 27.76 -7.75
CA ASN A 519 17.90 27.69 -6.59
C ASN A 519 17.44 26.66 -5.56
N VAL A 520 16.12 26.38 -5.44
CA VAL A 520 15.62 25.32 -4.55
C VAL A 520 16.09 23.96 -5.05
N ILE A 521 15.90 23.66 -6.33
CA ILE A 521 16.24 22.33 -6.88
C ILE A 521 17.77 22.15 -6.95
N ILE A 522 18.51 23.16 -7.42
CA ILE A 522 19.97 23.09 -7.49
C ILE A 522 20.56 22.92 -6.10
N TYR A 523 20.23 23.78 -5.12
CA TYR A 523 20.82 23.66 -3.79
C TYR A 523 20.40 22.36 -3.08
N ASN A 524 19.19 21.85 -3.33
CA ASN A 524 18.77 20.54 -2.82
C ASN A 524 19.60 19.37 -3.39
N GLU A 525 19.78 19.30 -4.71
CA GLU A 525 20.56 18.21 -5.33
C GLU A 525 22.06 18.34 -5.03
N VAL A 526 22.64 19.55 -4.99
CA VAL A 526 24.02 19.77 -4.51
C VAL A 526 24.18 19.28 -3.07
N THR A 527 23.28 19.68 -2.16
CA THR A 527 23.31 19.25 -0.75
C THR A 527 23.23 17.73 -0.64
N MET A 528 22.30 17.11 -1.37
CA MET A 528 22.11 15.66 -1.35
C MET A 528 23.33 14.92 -1.91
N PHE A 529 23.86 15.36 -3.05
CA PHE A 529 25.05 14.79 -3.69
C PHE A 529 26.27 14.91 -2.78
N THR A 530 26.61 16.13 -2.35
CA THR A 530 27.82 16.37 -1.56
C THR A 530 27.75 15.79 -0.15
N LYS A 531 26.60 15.84 0.55
CA LYS A 531 26.45 15.19 1.86
C LYS A 531 26.58 13.67 1.76
N THR A 532 25.94 13.07 0.77
CA THR A 532 25.99 11.61 0.57
C THR A 532 27.38 11.17 0.14
N PHE A 533 28.04 11.93 -0.75
CA PHE A 533 29.41 11.64 -1.19
C PHE A 533 30.41 11.79 -0.03
N ALA A 534 30.29 12.84 0.78
CA ALA A 534 31.11 13.04 1.97
C ALA A 534 30.97 11.88 2.96
N SER A 535 29.74 11.49 3.33
CA SER A 535 29.51 10.37 4.26
C SER A 535 30.04 9.05 3.69
N LEU A 536 29.80 8.74 2.41
CA LEU A 536 30.36 7.53 1.78
C LEU A 536 31.89 7.48 1.86
N LEU A 537 32.57 8.59 1.58
CA LEU A 537 34.04 8.66 1.65
C LEU A 537 34.58 8.64 3.08
N SER A 538 33.88 9.24 4.06
CA SER A 538 34.27 9.17 5.48
C SER A 538 34.24 7.74 6.03
N HIS A 539 33.33 6.90 5.53
CA HIS A 539 33.25 5.45 5.85
C HIS A 539 34.04 4.58 4.85
N ASN A 540 35.11 5.14 4.27
CA ASN A 540 36.09 4.48 3.40
C ASN A 540 35.51 3.75 2.16
N VAL A 541 34.30 4.10 1.71
CA VAL A 541 33.69 3.50 0.52
C VAL A 541 34.41 3.98 -0.75
N PHE A 542 34.82 3.05 -1.61
CA PHE A 542 35.51 3.38 -2.87
C PHE A 542 34.77 4.43 -3.69
N ILE A 543 35.51 5.31 -4.37
CA ILE A 543 34.95 6.45 -5.13
C ILE A 543 34.02 5.95 -6.26
N THR A 544 34.39 4.86 -6.93
CA THR A 544 33.58 4.20 -7.98
C THR A 544 32.21 3.77 -7.47
N ASP A 545 32.21 3.03 -6.36
CA ASP A 545 31.02 2.50 -5.70
C ASP A 545 30.17 3.66 -5.18
N SER A 546 30.81 4.68 -4.59
CA SER A 546 30.16 5.89 -4.11
C SER A 546 29.38 6.61 -5.21
N MET A 547 29.95 6.74 -6.41
CA MET A 547 29.25 7.32 -7.57
C MET A 547 28.09 6.44 -8.06
N GLU A 548 28.26 5.12 -8.09
CA GLU A 548 27.17 4.20 -8.46
C GLU A 548 26.01 4.24 -7.44
N ILE A 549 26.33 4.42 -6.15
CA ILE A 549 25.38 4.64 -5.05
C ILE A 549 24.66 5.98 -5.21
N LEU A 550 25.37 7.07 -5.47
CA LEU A 550 24.80 8.41 -5.70
C LEU A 550 23.81 8.43 -6.86
N ASN A 551 24.16 7.82 -7.99
CA ASN A 551 23.29 7.66 -9.17
C ASN A 551 21.98 6.91 -8.83
N LYS A 552 22.05 5.91 -7.94
CA LYS A 552 20.89 5.15 -7.44
C LYS A 552 20.03 5.92 -6.44
N ILE A 553 20.48 7.06 -5.93
CA ILE A 553 19.79 7.87 -4.90
C ILE A 553 19.14 9.13 -5.47
N THR A 554 19.80 9.86 -6.37
CA THR A 554 19.20 11.07 -6.98
C THR A 554 17.94 10.71 -7.78
N ASN A 555 16.97 11.63 -7.76
CA ASN A 555 15.75 11.54 -8.57
C ASN A 555 15.75 12.55 -9.73
N ASN A 556 16.82 13.34 -9.86
CA ASN A 556 17.02 14.32 -10.92
C ASN A 556 17.83 13.69 -12.06
N GLU A 557 17.25 13.61 -13.25
CA GLU A 557 17.89 12.95 -14.40
C GLU A 557 19.12 13.72 -14.93
N ILE A 558 19.21 15.03 -14.66
CA ILE A 558 20.37 15.87 -15.03
C ILE A 558 21.57 15.52 -14.14
N TYR A 559 21.32 15.35 -12.84
CA TYR A 559 22.35 14.88 -11.90
C TYR A 559 22.76 13.42 -12.16
N LYS A 560 21.84 12.56 -12.62
CA LYS A 560 22.20 11.20 -13.07
C LYS A 560 23.12 11.19 -14.27
N MET A 561 22.93 12.10 -15.23
CA MET A 561 23.84 12.25 -16.37
C MET A 561 25.23 12.62 -15.88
N LEU A 562 25.35 13.71 -15.10
CA LEU A 562 26.61 14.12 -14.47
C LEU A 562 27.34 12.98 -13.72
N ILE A 563 26.61 12.20 -12.91
CA ILE A 563 27.20 11.09 -12.15
C ILE A 563 27.56 9.90 -13.06
N LEU A 564 26.79 9.62 -14.11
CA LEU A 564 27.15 8.61 -15.12
C LEU A 564 28.41 9.00 -15.90
N ASP A 565 28.51 10.25 -16.33
CA ASP A 565 29.68 10.79 -17.00
C ASP A 565 30.91 10.69 -16.07
N THR A 566 30.75 11.05 -14.79
CA THR A 566 31.77 10.87 -13.74
C THR A 566 32.23 9.41 -13.59
N ILE A 567 31.30 8.44 -13.63
CA ILE A 567 31.64 7.00 -13.60
C ILE A 567 32.44 6.60 -14.85
N THR A 568 32.10 7.12 -16.03
CA THR A 568 32.87 6.83 -17.26
C THR A 568 34.26 7.49 -17.26
N ASN A 569 34.42 8.65 -16.63
CA ASN A 569 35.72 9.31 -16.45
C ASN A 569 36.60 8.49 -15.49
N LEU A 570 36.07 8.10 -14.33
CA LEU A 570 36.76 7.24 -13.36
C LEU A 570 37.20 5.90 -13.99
N ALA A 571 36.37 5.30 -14.84
CA ALA A 571 36.70 4.06 -15.56
C ALA A 571 37.84 4.20 -16.59
N ARG A 572 38.27 5.43 -16.91
CA ARG A 572 39.43 5.75 -17.76
C ARG A 572 40.63 6.31 -16.98
N GLY A 573 40.51 6.50 -15.66
CA GLY A 573 41.49 7.24 -14.86
C GLY A 573 41.45 8.77 -15.05
N GLU A 574 40.37 9.30 -15.64
CA GLU A 574 40.13 10.74 -15.74
C GLU A 574 39.58 11.30 -14.41
N LYS A 575 39.63 12.63 -14.27
CA LYS A 575 39.22 13.35 -13.05
C LYS A 575 37.70 13.35 -12.85
N ILE A 576 37.30 13.26 -11.58
CA ILE A 576 35.93 13.43 -11.08
C ILE A 576 35.41 14.82 -11.45
N SER A 577 36.23 15.85 -11.20
CA SER A 577 35.81 17.25 -11.38
C SER A 577 35.48 17.62 -12.83
N GLU A 578 36.10 16.97 -13.82
CA GLU A 578 35.94 17.33 -15.24
C GLU A 578 34.48 17.18 -15.72
N ALA A 579 33.72 16.22 -15.19
CA ALA A 579 32.29 16.06 -15.51
C ALA A 579 31.40 17.21 -15.00
N PHE A 580 31.79 17.90 -13.93
CA PHE A 580 31.03 19.00 -13.32
C PHE A 580 31.45 20.39 -13.83
N LYS A 581 32.58 20.46 -14.55
CA LYS A 581 33.20 21.68 -15.07
C LYS A 581 32.26 22.46 -15.99
N ASN A 582 32.13 23.76 -15.73
CA ASN A 582 31.24 24.68 -16.45
C ASN A 582 29.75 24.25 -16.52
N ASN A 583 29.30 23.26 -15.74
CA ASN A 583 27.93 22.79 -15.82
C ASN A 583 26.98 23.72 -15.05
N TRP A 584 26.03 24.35 -15.75
CA TRP A 584 25.06 25.30 -15.20
C TRP A 584 24.23 24.75 -14.02
N ALA A 585 24.10 23.42 -13.89
CA ALA A 585 23.37 22.77 -12.81
C ALA A 585 24.20 22.57 -11.52
N PHE A 586 25.52 22.76 -11.57
CA PHE A 586 26.45 22.59 -10.45
C PHE A 586 27.19 23.92 -10.15
N PRO A 587 26.99 24.55 -8.98
CA PRO A 587 27.58 25.85 -8.67
C PRO A 587 29.11 25.87 -8.64
N ILE A 588 29.72 26.97 -9.12
CA ILE A 588 31.17 27.17 -9.14
C ILE A 588 31.84 26.93 -7.77
N PRO A 589 31.31 27.42 -6.62
CA PRO A 589 31.92 27.13 -5.32
C PRO A 589 31.91 25.64 -4.93
N ALA A 590 30.94 24.87 -5.41
CA ALA A 590 30.93 23.41 -5.21
C ALA A 590 31.95 22.72 -6.14
N TYR A 591 32.12 23.21 -7.37
CA TYR A 591 33.12 22.73 -8.32
C TYR A 591 34.55 22.97 -7.83
N GLU A 592 34.90 24.18 -7.37
CA GLU A 592 36.26 24.46 -6.89
C GLU A 592 36.61 23.66 -5.64
N MET A 593 35.64 23.40 -4.75
CA MET A 593 35.83 22.52 -3.59
C MET A 593 35.98 21.05 -3.98
N LEU A 594 35.33 20.60 -5.06
CA LEU A 594 35.52 19.26 -5.64
C LEU A 594 36.93 19.12 -6.25
N VAL A 595 37.34 20.10 -7.07
CA VAL A 595 38.71 20.19 -7.62
C VAL A 595 39.77 20.25 -6.52
N THR A 596 39.51 20.98 -5.44
CA THR A 596 40.44 21.11 -4.31
C THR A 596 40.55 19.81 -3.54
N GLY A 597 39.44 19.19 -3.14
CA GLY A 597 39.43 17.89 -2.46
C GLY A 597 40.04 16.78 -3.30
N GLU A 598 39.85 16.79 -4.62
CA GLU A 598 40.49 15.86 -5.56
C GLU A 598 42.02 16.06 -5.63
N LYS A 599 42.50 17.30 -5.56
CA LYS A 599 43.95 17.61 -5.54
C LYS A 599 44.62 17.32 -4.20
N THR A 600 43.94 17.51 -3.07
CA THR A 600 44.52 17.30 -1.72
C THR A 600 44.20 15.92 -1.12
N GLY A 601 43.39 15.10 -1.80
CA GLY A 601 42.85 13.84 -1.27
C GLY A 601 41.70 14.02 -0.26
N GLN A 602 41.39 15.25 0.16
CA GLN A 602 40.41 15.56 1.21
C GLN A 602 38.97 15.70 0.66
N LEU A 603 38.58 14.86 -0.30
CA LEU A 603 37.24 14.90 -0.91
C LEU A 603 36.11 14.84 0.14
N ALA A 604 36.22 13.99 1.15
CA ALA A 604 35.21 13.86 2.21
C ALA A 604 34.99 15.19 2.95
N GLU A 605 36.06 15.83 3.43
CA GLU A 605 36.01 17.08 4.19
C GLU A 605 35.48 18.24 3.33
N MET A 606 35.96 18.37 2.09
CA MET A 606 35.55 19.45 1.19
C MET A 606 34.09 19.31 0.76
N MET A 607 33.63 18.09 0.46
CA MET A 607 32.22 17.83 0.16
C MET A 607 31.32 18.02 1.39
N GLN A 608 31.78 17.71 2.60
CA GLN A 608 31.03 17.99 3.82
C GLN A 608 30.81 19.50 4.02
N LYS A 609 31.87 20.32 3.86
CA LYS A 609 31.79 21.80 3.93
C LYS A 609 30.83 22.36 2.88
N VAL A 610 30.90 21.89 1.63
CA VAL A 610 29.96 22.27 0.56
C VAL A 610 28.52 21.89 0.93
N SER A 611 28.31 20.71 1.50
CA SER A 611 26.97 20.24 1.86
C SER A 611 26.30 21.11 2.91
N ILE A 612 27.03 21.51 3.96
CA ILE A 612 26.52 22.38 5.04
C ILE A 612 26.14 23.76 4.48
N TYR A 613 27.01 24.33 3.65
CA TYR A 613 26.80 25.64 3.01
C TYR A 613 25.55 25.64 2.10
N TYR A 614 25.41 24.63 1.21
CA TYR A 614 24.24 24.54 0.33
C TYR A 614 22.96 24.12 1.08
N GLN A 615 23.06 23.39 2.18
CA GLN A 615 21.91 23.09 3.05
C GLN A 615 21.34 24.37 3.68
N GLU A 616 22.21 25.30 4.10
CA GLU A 616 21.77 26.59 4.61
C GLU A 616 21.18 27.49 3.50
N LEU A 617 21.88 27.62 2.35
CA LEU A 617 21.34 28.38 1.20
C LEU A 617 19.99 27.83 0.73
N HIS A 618 19.80 26.51 0.74
CA HIS A 618 18.54 25.85 0.42
C HIS A 618 17.42 26.24 1.42
N LYS A 619 17.68 26.11 2.73
CA LYS A 619 16.76 26.51 3.82
C LYS A 619 16.38 28.00 3.71
N ASN A 620 17.36 28.87 3.45
CA ASN A 620 17.17 30.31 3.31
C ASN A 620 16.37 30.65 2.05
N THR A 621 16.57 29.91 0.94
CA THR A 621 15.78 30.06 -0.30
C THR A 621 14.33 29.63 -0.10
N VAL A 622 14.06 28.48 0.53
CA VAL A 622 12.70 28.03 0.87
C VAL A 622 11.97 29.04 1.76
N THR A 623 12.69 29.65 2.71
CA THR A 623 12.14 30.69 3.60
C THR A 623 11.77 31.95 2.82
N ARG A 624 12.67 32.45 1.95
CA ARG A 624 12.40 33.62 1.09
C ARG A 624 11.18 33.43 0.19
N ILE A 625 11.01 32.23 -0.39
CA ILE A 625 9.84 31.93 -1.23
C ILE A 625 8.53 32.09 -0.45
N LYS A 626 8.47 31.63 0.81
CA LYS A 626 7.28 31.85 1.66
C LYS A 626 6.97 33.34 1.80
N THR A 627 7.99 34.16 2.10
CA THR A 627 7.85 35.62 2.28
C THR A 627 7.39 36.35 1.02
N PHE A 628 7.76 35.89 -0.18
CA PHE A 628 7.30 36.49 -1.45
C PHE A 628 5.92 36.00 -1.90
N VAL A 629 5.56 34.74 -1.63
CA VAL A 629 4.28 34.16 -2.06
C VAL A 629 3.08 34.80 -1.34
N GLU A 630 3.25 35.20 -0.08
CA GLU A 630 2.17 35.78 0.73
C GLU A 630 1.67 37.16 0.21
N PRO A 631 2.52 38.19 -0.03
CA PRO A 631 2.11 39.42 -0.69
C PRO A 631 1.51 39.22 -2.10
N VAL A 632 2.08 38.30 -2.90
CA VAL A 632 1.58 38.00 -4.25
C VAL A 632 0.17 37.40 -4.21
N LEU A 633 -0.12 36.50 -3.26
CA LEU A 633 -1.47 35.96 -3.06
C LEU A 633 -2.47 37.03 -2.61
N ILE A 634 -2.05 37.95 -1.73
CA ILE A 634 -2.90 39.07 -1.27
C ILE A 634 -3.23 40.00 -2.46
N ILE A 635 -2.23 40.45 -3.21
CA ILE A 635 -2.42 41.33 -4.38
C ILE A 635 -3.31 40.64 -5.44
N PHE A 636 -3.05 39.37 -5.74
CA PHE A 636 -3.87 38.58 -6.65
C PHE A 636 -5.33 38.50 -6.20
N LEU A 637 -5.58 38.23 -4.92
CA LEU A 637 -6.93 38.18 -4.37
C LEU A 637 -7.62 39.55 -4.42
N THR A 638 -6.94 40.62 -4.04
CA THR A 638 -7.48 41.99 -4.11
C THR A 638 -7.84 42.39 -5.54
N VAL A 639 -7.00 42.05 -6.53
CA VAL A 639 -7.29 42.33 -7.94
C VAL A 639 -8.47 41.50 -8.46
N VAL A 640 -8.52 40.19 -8.18
CA VAL A 640 -9.60 39.32 -8.68
C VAL A 640 -10.93 39.61 -7.99
N VAL A 641 -10.96 39.66 -6.65
CA VAL A 641 -12.20 39.91 -5.89
C VAL A 641 -12.65 41.37 -6.06
N GLY A 642 -11.73 42.33 -6.07
CA GLY A 642 -12.02 43.73 -6.36
C GLY A 642 -12.56 43.93 -7.79
N GLY A 643 -11.98 43.23 -8.78
CA GLY A 643 -12.49 43.21 -10.15
C GLY A 643 -13.91 42.65 -10.24
N ILE A 644 -14.22 41.55 -9.55
CA ILE A 644 -15.58 40.99 -9.51
C ILE A 644 -16.56 41.98 -8.85
N ILE A 645 -16.17 42.62 -7.73
CA ILE A 645 -17.00 43.62 -7.05
C ILE A 645 -17.26 44.84 -7.96
N LEU A 646 -16.24 45.36 -8.65
CA LEU A 646 -16.39 46.45 -9.62
C LEU A 646 -17.30 46.06 -10.79
N SER A 647 -17.25 44.80 -11.25
CA SER A 647 -18.14 44.32 -12.32
C SER A 647 -19.62 44.35 -11.93
N ILE A 648 -19.94 44.30 -10.64
CA ILE A 648 -21.30 44.40 -10.10
C ILE A 648 -21.69 45.86 -9.81
N ILE A 649 -20.76 46.65 -9.26
CA ILE A 649 -21.04 48.02 -8.80
C ILE A 649 -21.16 49.01 -9.98
N ILE A 650 -20.35 48.90 -11.03
CA ILE A 650 -20.38 49.87 -12.15
C ILE A 650 -21.74 49.87 -12.89
N PRO A 651 -22.34 48.73 -13.28
CA PRO A 651 -23.70 48.72 -13.84
C PRO A 651 -24.74 49.30 -12.88
N MET A 652 -24.60 49.06 -11.57
CA MET A 652 -25.54 49.53 -10.55
C MET A 652 -25.55 51.07 -10.45
N PHE A 653 -24.40 51.73 -10.61
CA PHE A 653 -24.34 53.19 -10.70
C PHE A 653 -24.90 53.73 -12.02
N ASN A 654 -24.65 53.07 -13.16
CA ASN A 654 -25.26 53.44 -14.44
C ASN A 654 -26.80 53.42 -14.33
N ILE A 655 -27.35 52.35 -13.75
CA ILE A 655 -28.80 52.22 -13.49
C ILE A 655 -29.32 53.38 -12.63
N TYR A 656 -28.64 53.71 -11.52
CA TYR A 656 -29.06 54.81 -10.65
C TYR A 656 -29.09 56.16 -11.38
N THR A 657 -28.06 56.45 -12.20
CA THR A 657 -28.01 57.69 -12.99
C THR A 657 -29.06 57.74 -14.11
N SER A 658 -29.37 56.60 -14.76
CA SER A 658 -30.44 56.54 -15.77
C SER A 658 -31.86 56.70 -15.22
N ILE A 659 -32.05 56.53 -13.90
CA ILE A 659 -33.34 56.77 -13.22
C ILE A 659 -33.45 58.23 -12.72
N GLN A 660 -32.35 58.99 -12.70
CA GLN A 660 -32.30 60.39 -12.27
C GLN A 660 -32.31 61.42 -13.40
N GLN A 661 -32.20 60.99 -14.66
CA GLN A 661 -32.47 61.85 -15.82
C GLN A 661 -33.93 61.61 -16.29
N PRO A 662 -34.76 62.67 -16.39
CA PRO A 662 -36.19 62.56 -16.71
C PRO A 662 -36.46 62.34 -18.21
#